data_AF-A0A8D9BID4-F1
#
_entry.id   AF-A0A8D9BID4-F1
#
_cell.length_a   1.000
_cell.length_b   1.000
_cell.length_c   1.000
_cell.angle_alpha   90.00
_cell.angle_beta   90.00
_cell.angle_gamma   90.00
#
_symmetry.space_group_name_H-M   'P 1'
#
loop_
_entity.id
_entity.type
_entity.pdbx_description
1 polymer ?
#
loop_
_entity_poly.entity_id
_entity_poly.type
_entity_poly.pdbx_seq_one_letter_code
_entity_poly.pdbx_strand_id
1 'polypeptide(L)'
;MHKSTVFLAFIVSLVLVSPSTSDDVNPTVKSDANPAVQSDTKPSTAIKSDVVANYRLPRDLIPMHYDLTIFTDVKEPEFKFDGIVTIHLICIQKTRDLVLHMNNLTLAHDSITRLVKQGIANPSEELIPVQPVSHKYDAENEIYSATFETPFITNQEYTVEIAFNGVLNEGLSGFYRSSYTNRATNDTEWLATTQFESIDARRAFPCFDEPAMKSTFTISMGHPKHLTSISNMPLERSMDIPSKPDWVLNVFQKSVPMSTYLVAFIISNFTYRESKPSKDFNDVKFRTWARKEVIDQVDFAAESGPEFLNFFERYFNIRYPLPKQDMVAIPDFSAGAMENWGLITYRESSLLYDNVRSSIHNEYSIANTVAHELAHQWFGNLVTMKWWTDLWLNEGFATYMAAQALDDKYNKPGSKHSWKLLDGEALSNILLIFPLDSLSSSHPVSVPIGNPSEISQIFDAISYRKGSFLIRMMNKFLSPKVFQQGVSKYLDKYSYGNAEQDDLWASLTEAGHRAKILPKDLTVKRIMDSWTLQTGYPVVDVVREYGTKKNTIKFNQKRFLALPDLKRSDSSQCWWIPLTFTSSNDKLTSSKPIWLPCDQQKSELSVHDQHDIVVNDQMDLNAGLEDNDWLIINRDMNALIRVNYDDKNWDMIINQLISNHTKIPTLNRVQVIMDVMEFSKLNILKYSKAFDLMSYIHKETEYLPWRSALNTLYSMDNLLKRTGPTYEYFQAYVRNLLATQFSTQPEIRSSLEGYEERLHKTQLYSAACHFNLPECVDRVQAEYKAWKQSKSLDSYVIPADMMYLTYCGQIKTASLDEWSFLYKRYLTIDTPSEKINILRALGCSKDPSILNHFLSLAFDSPDRQVRTQDLATVFASIAHNPEGYEVAKKYLYTNVDKIYDLYGPKNQQIVKYLSQISSQIVNEDELREFNEIKEKHYEKYLKQSQILLQQAEETPQINLQWHRHNFELVSQLLDERQYQVPKAD
;
A
#
# COMPACT_ATOMS: atom_id res chain seq x y z
N MET A 1 -9.65 -19.86 3.59
CA MET A 1 -8.45 -19.03 3.76
C MET A 1 -8.85 -17.58 3.61
N HIS A 2 -9.46 -16.97 4.64
CA HIS A 2 -9.80 -15.54 4.63
C HIS A 2 -8.58 -14.63 4.35
N LYS A 3 -7.33 -15.12 4.48
CA LYS A 3 -6.11 -14.37 4.15
C LYS A 3 -5.95 -13.97 2.66
N SER A 4 -6.78 -14.44 1.72
CA SER A 4 -6.85 -13.85 0.36
C SER A 4 -7.75 -12.62 0.29
N THR A 5 -8.98 -12.66 0.83
CA THR A 5 -9.85 -11.48 0.90
C THR A 5 -9.28 -10.43 1.88
N VAL A 6 -8.71 -10.90 3.00
CA VAL A 6 -7.92 -10.10 3.95
C VAL A 6 -6.53 -9.74 3.39
N PHE A 7 -6.15 -10.15 2.17
CA PHE A 7 -4.96 -9.61 1.51
C PHE A 7 -5.17 -8.14 1.12
N LEU A 8 -6.41 -7.73 0.81
CA LEU A 8 -6.78 -6.31 0.81
C LEU A 8 -6.66 -5.75 2.23
N ALA A 9 -7.39 -6.31 3.20
CA ALA A 9 -7.51 -5.70 4.53
C ALA A 9 -6.18 -5.61 5.32
N PHE A 10 -5.15 -6.42 5.03
CA PHE A 10 -3.84 -6.33 5.69
C PHE A 10 -2.91 -5.28 5.05
N ILE A 11 -3.12 -4.91 3.79
CA ILE A 11 -2.36 -3.85 3.10
C ILE A 11 -3.11 -2.51 3.14
N VAL A 12 -4.44 -2.52 3.22
CA VAL A 12 -5.27 -1.33 3.53
C VAL A 12 -4.97 -0.77 4.94
N SER A 13 -4.36 -1.56 5.83
CA SER A 13 -3.82 -1.13 7.13
C SER A 13 -2.40 -0.54 7.08
N LEU A 14 -1.73 -0.55 5.93
CA LEU A 14 -0.41 0.05 5.74
C LEU A 14 -0.49 1.47 5.17
N VAL A 15 -1.63 1.87 4.61
CA VAL A 15 -1.73 2.98 3.65
C VAL A 15 -2.82 4.03 4.01
N LEU A 16 -2.33 5.08 4.68
CA LEU A 16 -2.71 6.52 4.75
C LEU A 16 -4.18 7.04 4.81
N VAL A 17 -4.26 8.36 5.09
CA VAL A 17 -5.38 9.20 5.61
C VAL A 17 -5.14 10.70 5.25
N SER A 18 -6.19 11.54 5.11
CA SER A 18 -6.21 13.05 5.27
C SER A 18 -6.40 14.06 4.03
N PRO A 19 -7.03 15.29 4.19
CA PRO A 19 -8.28 15.70 3.42
C PRO A 19 -8.85 17.21 3.43
N SER A 20 -10.00 17.44 2.74
CA SER A 20 -11.20 18.37 2.91
C SER A 20 -11.11 19.88 3.29
N THR A 21 -12.02 20.81 2.90
CA THR A 21 -13.54 20.81 2.85
C THR A 21 -14.23 21.62 1.67
N SER A 22 -15.32 22.41 1.88
CA SER A 22 -16.33 22.93 0.88
C SER A 22 -17.33 24.00 1.48
N ASP A 23 -18.45 24.58 0.93
CA ASP A 23 -19.49 24.22 -0.10
C ASP A 23 -20.49 25.37 -0.57
N ASP A 24 -21.29 25.11 -1.64
CA ASP A 24 -22.58 25.74 -2.14
C ASP A 24 -22.58 27.30 -2.51
N VAL A 25 -23.61 28.11 -2.89
CA VAL A 25 -25.11 28.17 -2.81
C VAL A 25 -25.80 28.82 -4.05
N ASN A 26 -27.12 28.58 -4.26
CA ASN A 26 -28.03 28.94 -5.39
C ASN A 26 -29.01 30.15 -5.10
N PRO A 27 -30.03 30.60 -5.94
CA PRO A 27 -30.76 29.93 -7.06
C PRO A 27 -31.31 30.73 -8.31
N THR A 28 -31.66 29.98 -9.39
CA THR A 28 -32.78 30.11 -10.38
C THR A 28 -33.03 31.33 -11.34
N VAL A 29 -33.30 31.05 -12.65
CA VAL A 29 -34.61 31.25 -13.39
C VAL A 29 -34.54 31.10 -14.95
N LYS A 30 -35.45 30.26 -15.49
CA LYS A 30 -36.09 30.07 -16.83
C LYS A 30 -35.67 30.78 -18.17
N SER A 31 -35.60 29.93 -19.23
CA SER A 31 -36.33 29.93 -20.54
C SER A 31 -36.00 30.81 -21.78
N ASP A 32 -35.92 30.10 -22.92
CA ASP A 32 -36.44 30.38 -24.29
C ASP A 32 -35.63 31.06 -25.42
N ALA A 33 -35.99 30.62 -26.65
CA ALA A 33 -35.76 31.18 -28.00
C ALA A 33 -34.39 31.03 -28.73
N ASN A 34 -34.40 30.17 -29.76
CA ASN A 34 -33.59 30.24 -31.01
C ASN A 34 -34.32 31.20 -32.01
N PRO A 35 -33.79 31.60 -33.21
CA PRO A 35 -32.70 30.99 -33.99
C PRO A 35 -31.70 31.94 -34.73
N ALA A 36 -30.79 31.30 -35.50
CA ALA A 36 -30.37 31.66 -36.87
C ALA A 36 -29.04 32.42 -37.16
N VAL A 37 -28.10 31.64 -37.73
CA VAL A 37 -27.41 31.87 -39.03
C VAL A 37 -26.05 32.61 -39.09
N GLN A 38 -25.17 31.97 -39.89
CA GLN A 38 -23.92 32.43 -40.51
C GLN A 38 -22.61 32.45 -39.69
N SER A 39 -21.52 32.52 -40.46
CA SER A 39 -20.24 31.88 -40.19
C SER A 39 -19.08 32.85 -40.29
N ASP A 40 -18.04 32.65 -39.48
CA ASP A 40 -16.68 32.80 -39.99
C ASP A 40 -15.65 31.97 -39.21
N THR A 41 -14.48 31.73 -39.82
CA THR A 41 -13.51 30.73 -39.33
C THR A 41 -12.31 31.33 -38.59
N LYS A 42 -12.08 30.86 -37.35
CA LYS A 42 -10.76 30.80 -36.65
C LYS A 42 -10.85 29.96 -35.37
N PRO A 43 -9.73 29.43 -34.83
CA PRO A 43 -9.77 28.40 -33.79
C PRO A 43 -10.37 28.92 -32.48
N SER A 44 -11.26 28.11 -31.89
CA SER A 44 -12.07 28.53 -30.76
C SER A 44 -11.32 28.47 -29.43
N THR A 45 -11.25 29.63 -28.78
CA THR A 45 -11.32 29.83 -27.33
C THR A 45 -10.37 29.00 -26.45
N ALA A 46 -9.40 29.71 -25.86
CA ALA A 46 -8.86 29.33 -24.55
C ALA A 46 -10.01 29.05 -23.56
N ILE A 47 -9.80 28.04 -22.71
CA ILE A 47 -10.70 27.71 -21.61
C ILE A 47 -10.83 28.95 -20.70
N LYS A 48 -12.05 29.27 -20.26
CA LYS A 48 -12.26 30.35 -19.28
C LYS A 48 -11.49 29.99 -18.01
N SER A 49 -10.64 30.90 -17.55
CA SER A 49 -9.99 30.78 -16.25
C SER A 49 -11.00 31.05 -15.14
N ASP A 50 -11.82 30.06 -14.81
CA ASP A 50 -12.41 29.98 -13.49
C ASP A 50 -11.28 29.96 -12.45
N VAL A 51 -11.52 30.57 -11.28
CA VAL A 51 -10.44 30.86 -10.33
C VAL A 51 -9.95 29.57 -9.68
N VAL A 52 -8.85 29.04 -10.18
CA VAL A 52 -8.11 27.95 -9.53
C VAL A 52 -7.65 28.45 -8.17
N ALA A 53 -8.20 27.88 -7.10
CA ALA A 53 -7.71 28.10 -5.75
C ALA A 53 -6.24 27.63 -5.70
N ASN A 54 -5.32 28.57 -5.45
CA ASN A 54 -3.90 28.26 -5.54
C ASN A 54 -3.41 27.62 -4.22
N TYR A 55 -3.65 26.33 -4.06
CA TYR A 55 -3.19 25.51 -2.94
C TYR A 55 -1.65 25.38 -2.84
N ARG A 56 -0.90 25.94 -3.78
CA ARG A 56 0.58 25.84 -3.86
C ARG A 56 1.23 27.11 -3.33
N LEU A 57 2.24 26.94 -2.47
CA LEU A 57 2.95 28.07 -1.89
C LEU A 57 3.69 28.89 -2.96
N PRO A 58 3.67 30.24 -2.88
CA PRO A 58 4.49 31.09 -3.73
C PRO A 58 5.98 30.73 -3.64
N ARG A 59 6.71 30.93 -4.74
CA ARG A 59 8.15 30.65 -4.84
C ARG A 59 9.03 31.89 -4.63
N ASP A 60 8.44 32.98 -4.13
CA ASP A 60 9.09 34.26 -3.85
C ASP A 60 10.11 34.17 -2.70
N LEU A 61 9.81 33.35 -1.70
CA LEU A 61 10.65 33.04 -0.55
C LEU A 61 10.88 31.52 -0.50
N ILE A 62 12.12 31.09 -0.29
CA ILE A 62 12.50 29.68 -0.18
C ILE A 62 13.21 29.46 1.16
N PRO A 63 12.82 28.44 1.96
CA PRO A 63 13.49 28.12 3.21
C PRO A 63 14.84 27.43 2.95
N MET A 64 15.83 27.82 3.76
CA MET A 64 17.19 27.26 3.73
C MET A 64 17.48 26.47 5.02
N HIS A 65 16.99 26.98 6.15
CA HIS A 65 17.20 26.40 7.46
C HIS A 65 16.04 26.68 8.41
N TYR A 66 15.73 25.72 9.28
CA TYR A 66 14.85 25.89 10.43
C TYR A 66 15.64 25.58 11.71
N ASP A 67 15.63 26.50 12.67
CA ASP A 67 15.95 26.20 14.06
C ASP A 67 14.61 26.02 14.81
N LEU A 68 14.30 24.78 15.22
CA LEU A 68 13.02 24.40 15.81
C LEU A 68 13.23 24.01 17.29
N THR A 69 12.60 24.75 18.20
CA THR A 69 12.58 24.43 19.64
C THR A 69 11.15 24.13 20.09
N ILE A 70 10.94 22.97 20.73
CA ILE A 70 9.63 22.55 21.25
C ILE A 70 9.78 22.11 22.71
N PHE A 71 8.85 22.54 23.57
CA PHE A 71 8.72 22.15 24.96
C PHE A 71 7.43 21.37 25.18
N THR A 72 7.52 20.14 25.69
CA THR A 72 6.36 19.24 25.85
C THR A 72 6.35 18.59 27.23
N ASP A 73 5.20 18.64 27.92
CA ASP A 73 4.92 17.75 29.05
C ASP A 73 3.92 16.68 28.60
N VAL A 74 4.32 15.42 28.65
CA VAL A 74 3.52 14.30 28.11
C VAL A 74 2.59 13.76 29.21
N LYS A 75 1.71 14.63 29.69
CA LYS A 75 0.99 14.42 30.96
C LYS A 75 -0.47 14.89 30.93
N GLU A 76 -1.31 14.15 31.62
CA GLU A 76 -2.70 14.51 31.91
C GLU A 76 -2.82 15.75 32.82
N PRO A 77 -3.88 16.57 32.66
CA PRO A 77 -4.89 16.52 31.60
C PRO A 77 -4.48 17.31 30.34
N GLU A 78 -3.32 17.97 30.35
CA GLU A 78 -3.07 19.10 29.45
C GLU A 78 -2.59 18.69 28.05
N PHE A 79 -1.60 17.79 27.95
CA PHE A 79 -1.06 17.31 26.67
C PHE A 79 -0.72 18.41 25.65
N LYS A 80 -0.09 19.50 26.09
CA LYS A 80 0.27 20.64 25.22
C LYS A 80 1.75 20.62 24.85
N PHE A 81 2.08 21.35 23.80
CA PHE A 81 3.43 21.76 23.49
C PHE A 81 3.50 23.26 23.18
N ASP A 82 4.52 23.93 23.70
CA ASP A 82 4.93 25.28 23.31
C ASP A 82 6.08 25.15 22.32
N GLY A 83 6.19 26.05 21.34
CA GLY A 83 7.29 26.01 20.38
C GLY A 83 7.68 27.36 19.80
N ILE A 84 8.92 27.42 19.32
CA ILE A 84 9.48 28.53 18.57
C ILE A 84 10.18 27.94 17.35
N VAL A 85 9.87 28.46 16.16
CA VAL A 85 10.58 28.11 14.93
C VAL A 85 11.19 29.37 14.31
N THR A 86 12.48 29.31 14.06
CA THR A 86 13.24 30.40 13.45
C THR A 86 13.69 29.96 12.05
N ILE A 87 13.03 30.52 11.04
CA ILE A 87 13.16 30.14 9.63
C ILE A 87 14.12 31.10 8.93
N HIS A 88 15.18 30.57 8.35
CA HIS A 88 16.10 31.32 7.51
C HIS A 88 15.70 31.12 6.05
N LEU A 89 15.43 32.23 5.37
CA LEU A 89 14.81 32.32 4.05
C LEU A 89 15.77 33.01 3.07
N ILE A 90 15.75 32.59 1.81
CA ILE A 90 16.25 33.39 0.69
C ILE A 90 15.08 33.92 -0.14
N CYS A 91 15.10 35.21 -0.48
CA CYS A 91 14.14 35.79 -1.38
C CYS A 91 14.60 35.62 -2.83
N ILE A 92 13.82 34.90 -3.63
CA ILE A 92 14.05 34.69 -5.07
C ILE A 92 13.37 35.81 -5.88
N GLN A 93 12.14 36.15 -5.52
CA GLN A 93 11.37 37.20 -6.18
C GLN A 93 10.84 38.20 -5.13
N LYS A 94 11.02 39.49 -5.41
CA LYS A 94 10.67 40.59 -4.50
C LYS A 94 9.17 40.55 -4.13
N THR A 95 8.89 40.29 -2.85
CA THR A 95 7.53 40.23 -2.30
C THR A 95 7.41 41.05 -1.00
N ARG A 96 6.19 41.34 -0.54
CA ARG A 96 5.93 41.83 0.83
C ARG A 96 5.46 40.72 1.77
N ASP A 97 5.11 39.56 1.23
CA ASP A 97 4.29 38.57 1.92
C ASP A 97 5.09 37.30 2.23
N LEU A 98 5.03 36.90 3.50
CA LEU A 98 5.41 35.57 3.96
C LEU A 98 4.16 34.69 3.89
N VAL A 99 4.19 33.63 3.09
CA VAL A 99 3.09 32.67 2.92
C VAL A 99 3.62 31.27 3.20
N LEU A 100 3.02 30.58 4.17
CA LEU A 100 3.45 29.24 4.63
C LEU A 100 2.24 28.42 5.10
N HIS A 101 2.44 27.13 5.38
CA HIS A 101 1.40 26.25 5.92
C HIS A 101 1.36 26.25 7.45
N MET A 102 0.15 26.17 8.01
CA MET A 102 -0.10 26.05 9.45
C MET A 102 -1.47 25.40 9.67
N ASN A 103 -1.61 24.53 10.68
CA ASN A 103 -2.90 23.90 11.00
C ASN A 103 -2.99 23.54 12.49
N ASN A 104 -4.14 23.81 13.15
CA ASN A 104 -4.38 23.51 14.57
C ASN A 104 -3.30 24.03 15.56
N LEU A 105 -2.57 25.08 15.18
CA LEU A 105 -1.61 25.80 16.03
C LEU A 105 -2.15 27.20 16.36
N THR A 106 -1.85 27.66 17.57
CA THR A 106 -2.16 29.03 18.02
C THR A 106 -0.89 29.86 18.05
N LEU A 107 -0.91 31.03 17.41
CA LEU A 107 0.15 32.04 17.50
C LEU A 107 -0.22 33.08 18.56
N ALA A 108 0.77 33.65 19.26
CA ALA A 108 0.53 34.85 20.06
C ALA A 108 0.51 36.08 19.15
N HIS A 109 -0.23 37.13 19.55
CA HIS A 109 -0.56 38.28 18.70
C HIS A 109 0.66 38.93 18.01
N ASP A 110 1.79 39.00 18.72
CA ASP A 110 3.03 39.65 18.25
C ASP A 110 4.16 38.62 18.00
N SER A 111 3.84 37.33 17.78
CA SER A 111 4.84 36.25 17.79
C SER A 111 5.65 36.06 16.49
N ILE A 112 5.33 36.80 15.42
CA ILE A 112 6.04 36.72 14.14
C ILE A 112 6.94 37.93 13.98
N THR A 113 8.26 37.72 14.09
CA THR A 113 9.23 38.79 13.90
C THR A 113 10.17 38.47 12.74
N ARG A 114 10.24 39.38 11.75
CA ARG A 114 11.33 39.36 10.78
C ARG A 114 12.52 40.11 11.38
N LEU A 115 13.62 39.39 11.58
CA LEU A 115 14.83 39.88 12.21
C LEU A 115 15.72 40.61 11.19
N VAL A 116 16.17 41.82 11.53
CA VAL A 116 16.92 42.71 10.61
C VAL A 116 18.23 43.20 11.25
N LYS A 117 19.33 43.17 10.48
CA LYS A 117 20.68 43.67 10.86
C LYS A 117 20.77 45.19 10.60
N GLN A 118 21.50 45.95 11.44
CA GLN A 118 21.36 47.42 11.51
C GLN A 118 22.48 48.23 10.81
N GLY A 119 23.05 47.71 9.73
CA GLY A 119 23.96 48.46 8.87
C GLY A 119 25.19 47.68 8.46
N ILE A 120 26.24 48.40 8.13
CA ILE A 120 27.48 47.87 7.52
C ILE A 120 28.67 48.02 8.49
N ALA A 121 28.43 48.47 9.73
CA ALA A 121 29.46 49.14 10.54
C ALA A 121 30.07 48.31 11.68
N ASN A 122 29.33 47.42 12.36
CA ASN A 122 29.89 46.66 13.50
C ASN A 122 29.62 45.14 13.43
N PRO A 123 30.58 44.26 13.81
CA PRO A 123 30.39 42.80 13.79
C PRO A 123 29.52 42.20 14.91
N SER A 124 28.83 43.03 15.71
CA SER A 124 28.21 42.63 16.98
C SER A 124 26.82 43.26 17.20
N GLU A 125 26.06 43.42 16.13
CA GLU A 125 24.76 44.12 16.15
C GLU A 125 23.61 43.19 16.58
N GLU A 126 22.71 43.71 17.42
CA GLU A 126 21.44 43.05 17.76
C GLU A 126 20.52 42.97 16.53
N LEU A 127 19.72 41.90 16.45
CA LEU A 127 18.69 41.74 15.44
C LEU A 127 17.42 42.49 15.86
N ILE A 128 17.00 43.48 15.06
CA ILE A 128 15.77 44.24 15.35
C ILE A 128 14.56 43.44 14.87
N PRO A 129 13.57 43.14 15.74
CA PRO A 129 12.33 42.48 15.34
C PRO A 129 11.40 43.46 14.60
N VAL A 130 11.02 43.10 13.38
CA VAL A 130 9.99 43.81 12.59
C VAL A 130 8.74 42.95 12.53
N GLN A 131 7.63 43.47 13.07
CA GLN A 131 6.30 42.85 13.00
C GLN A 131 5.68 43.00 11.59
N PRO A 132 4.77 42.11 11.17
CA PRO A 132 3.94 42.33 9.98
C PRO A 132 2.93 43.47 10.21
N VAL A 133 2.48 44.12 9.13
CA VAL A 133 1.42 45.14 9.16
C VAL A 133 0.01 44.55 9.08
N SER A 134 -0.11 43.31 8.59
CA SER A 134 -1.35 42.53 8.56
C SER A 134 -1.04 41.04 8.43
N HIS A 135 -1.91 40.20 8.97
CA HIS A 135 -1.84 38.75 8.78
C HIS A 135 -3.24 38.15 8.56
N LYS A 136 -3.29 37.00 7.88
CA LYS A 136 -4.50 36.21 7.64
C LYS A 136 -4.16 34.72 7.87
N TYR A 137 -5.06 34.00 8.54
CA TYR A 137 -5.10 32.54 8.47
C TYR A 137 -6.25 32.12 7.55
N ASP A 138 -5.95 31.16 6.67
CA ASP A 138 -6.89 30.54 5.74
C ASP A 138 -7.07 29.07 6.15
N ALA A 139 -8.15 28.81 6.89
CA ALA A 139 -8.38 27.51 7.52
C ALA A 139 -8.83 26.41 6.54
N GLU A 140 -9.30 26.78 5.35
CA GLU A 140 -9.69 25.85 4.29
C GLU A 140 -8.47 25.33 3.53
N ASN A 141 -7.53 26.24 3.22
CA ASN A 141 -6.30 25.91 2.49
C ASN A 141 -5.13 25.54 3.43
N GLU A 142 -5.32 25.68 4.75
CA GLU A 142 -4.32 25.47 5.80
C GLU A 142 -3.07 26.36 5.62
N ILE A 143 -3.29 27.58 5.13
CA ILE A 143 -2.27 28.58 4.79
C ILE A 143 -2.33 29.76 5.77
N TYR A 144 -1.16 30.19 6.24
CA TYR A 144 -0.98 31.43 6.98
C TYR A 144 -0.21 32.44 6.12
N SER A 145 -0.62 33.71 6.15
CA SER A 145 -0.01 34.80 5.38
C SER A 145 0.26 36.01 6.27
N ALA A 146 1.44 36.61 6.16
CA ALA A 146 1.83 37.82 6.87
C ALA A 146 2.54 38.83 5.94
N THR A 147 1.99 40.04 5.86
CA THR A 147 2.47 41.14 5.00
C THR A 147 3.36 42.08 5.79
N PHE A 148 4.52 42.46 5.24
CA PHE A 148 5.46 43.40 5.86
C PHE A 148 5.52 44.74 5.09
N GLU A 149 5.63 45.85 5.82
CA GLU A 149 5.70 47.20 5.22
C GLU A 149 6.88 47.33 4.24
N THR A 150 8.06 46.90 4.68
CA THR A 150 9.27 46.87 3.85
C THR A 150 9.38 45.51 3.16
N PRO A 151 9.47 45.44 1.82
CA PRO A 151 9.49 44.18 1.09
C PRO A 151 10.76 43.37 1.32
N PHE A 152 10.64 42.05 1.18
CA PHE A 152 11.74 41.14 0.93
C PHE A 152 12.31 41.42 -0.48
N ILE A 153 13.64 41.40 -0.63
CA ILE A 153 14.36 41.78 -1.84
C ILE A 153 15.07 40.56 -2.44
N THR A 154 14.92 40.35 -3.75
CA THR A 154 15.60 39.28 -4.51
C THR A 154 17.10 39.21 -4.20
N ASN A 155 17.57 37.98 -3.99
CA ASN A 155 18.95 37.61 -3.61
C ASN A 155 19.41 38.16 -2.24
N GLN A 156 18.47 38.42 -1.31
CA GLN A 156 18.78 38.67 0.10
C GLN A 156 18.27 37.54 1.00
N GLU A 157 19.01 37.29 2.07
CA GLU A 157 18.66 36.37 3.16
C GLU A 157 17.89 37.11 4.26
N TYR A 158 16.93 36.41 4.88
CA TYR A 158 16.11 36.91 5.98
C TYR A 158 15.92 35.83 7.03
N THR A 159 15.76 36.23 8.28
CA THR A 159 15.38 35.32 9.38
C THR A 159 14.01 35.75 9.90
N VAL A 160 13.09 34.80 10.06
CA VAL A 160 11.76 35.01 10.65
C VAL A 160 11.58 34.07 11.83
N GLU A 161 11.35 34.61 13.01
CA GLU A 161 11.00 33.84 14.21
C GLU A 161 9.48 33.81 14.39
N ILE A 162 8.93 32.65 14.74
CA ILE A 162 7.51 32.41 14.97
C ILE A 162 7.35 31.58 16.25
N ALA A 163 6.76 32.16 17.30
CA ALA A 163 6.35 31.41 18.49
C ALA A 163 4.88 30.94 18.40
N PHE A 164 4.62 29.70 18.81
CA PHE A 164 3.36 28.99 18.67
C PHE A 164 3.08 28.05 19.86
N ASN A 165 1.85 27.58 19.98
CA ASN A 165 1.49 26.43 20.83
C ASN A 165 0.51 25.50 20.11
N GLY A 166 0.46 24.25 20.56
CA GLY A 166 -0.42 23.21 20.05
C GLY A 166 -0.77 22.14 21.09
N VAL A 167 -1.56 21.15 20.68
CA VAL A 167 -2.06 20.06 21.52
C VAL A 167 -1.68 18.72 20.89
N LEU A 168 -1.15 17.80 21.70
CA LEU A 168 -0.91 16.41 21.31
C LEU A 168 -2.25 15.71 21.12
N ASN A 169 -2.66 15.61 19.86
CA ASN A 169 -3.94 15.02 19.46
C ASN A 169 -3.93 13.48 19.53
N GLU A 170 -5.11 12.87 19.38
CA GLU A 170 -5.28 11.40 19.34
C GLU A 170 -5.43 10.84 17.92
N GLY A 171 -5.44 11.71 16.90
CA GLY A 171 -5.67 11.39 15.48
C GLY A 171 -4.46 10.82 14.74
N LEU A 172 -3.42 10.38 15.46
CA LEU A 172 -2.24 9.68 14.93
C LEU A 172 -1.57 10.39 13.73
N SER A 173 -1.54 11.72 13.77
CA SER A 173 -1.09 12.63 12.71
C SER A 173 -0.58 13.94 13.32
N GLY A 174 0.37 14.61 12.66
CA GLY A 174 1.08 15.75 13.23
C GLY A 174 1.96 15.34 14.40
N PHE A 175 2.04 16.17 15.43
CA PHE A 175 2.64 15.81 16.73
C PHE A 175 1.52 15.38 17.69
N TYR A 176 1.56 14.13 18.13
CA TYR A 176 0.40 13.44 18.71
C TYR A 176 0.78 12.57 19.94
N ARG A 177 -0.21 12.15 20.73
CA ARG A 177 -0.01 11.29 21.92
C ARG A 177 -0.32 9.82 21.64
N SER A 178 0.50 8.92 22.18
CA SER A 178 0.26 7.47 22.23
C SER A 178 0.50 6.97 23.65
N SER A 179 -0.03 5.79 24.00
CA SER A 179 0.15 5.22 25.33
C SER A 179 0.23 3.69 25.37
N TYR A 180 0.73 3.17 26.48
CA TYR A 180 0.70 1.74 26.78
C TYR A 180 0.60 1.48 28.28
N THR A 181 0.11 0.31 28.67
CA THR A 181 0.03 -0.09 30.08
C THR A 181 1.35 -0.66 30.55
N ASN A 182 1.95 -0.07 31.60
CA ASN A 182 3.11 -0.62 32.30
C ASN A 182 2.68 -1.87 33.07
N ARG A 183 3.27 -3.04 32.79
CA ARG A 183 2.87 -4.29 33.46
C ARG A 183 3.36 -4.44 34.90
N ALA A 184 4.39 -3.70 35.29
CA ALA A 184 4.95 -3.77 36.64
C ALA A 184 4.13 -2.95 37.65
N THR A 185 3.44 -1.90 37.20
CA THR A 185 2.63 -1.02 38.06
C THR A 185 1.13 -1.02 37.73
N ASN A 186 0.75 -1.43 36.51
CA ASN A 186 -0.59 -1.30 35.92
C ASN A 186 -1.02 0.16 35.63
N ASP A 187 -0.07 1.10 35.58
CA ASP A 187 -0.31 2.49 35.16
C ASP A 187 -0.32 2.66 33.63
N THR A 188 -0.81 3.80 33.16
CA THR A 188 -0.69 4.22 31.75
C THR A 188 0.56 5.08 31.57
N GLU A 189 1.49 4.60 30.74
CA GLU A 189 2.67 5.32 30.31
C GLU A 189 2.35 6.07 29.01
N TRP A 190 2.63 7.37 28.97
CA TRP A 190 2.37 8.23 27.83
C TRP A 190 3.66 8.55 27.05
N LEU A 191 3.53 8.69 25.73
CA LEU A 191 4.59 9.17 24.83
C LEU A 191 4.03 10.19 23.83
N ALA A 192 4.90 11.08 23.35
CA ALA A 192 4.61 12.01 22.26
C ALA A 192 5.47 11.65 21.04
N THR A 193 4.88 11.63 19.85
CA THR A 193 5.54 11.19 18.61
C THR A 193 4.97 11.90 17.39
N THR A 194 5.69 11.86 16.27
CA THR A 194 5.37 12.58 15.02
C THR A 194 4.94 11.62 13.91
N GLN A 195 3.95 12.03 13.11
CA GLN A 195 3.65 11.48 11.77
C GLN A 195 3.31 12.67 10.86
N PHE A 196 4.19 13.03 9.93
CA PHE A 196 4.05 14.24 9.12
C PHE A 196 3.73 14.00 7.64
N GLU A 197 3.91 12.78 7.12
CA GLU A 197 3.43 12.47 5.77
C GLU A 197 1.89 12.41 5.75
N SER A 198 1.21 13.06 4.80
CA SER A 198 1.77 13.80 3.64
C SER A 198 1.93 15.31 3.86
N ILE A 199 1.09 15.90 4.71
CA ILE A 199 0.94 17.35 4.85
C ILE A 199 0.65 17.75 6.31
N ASP A 200 1.24 17.04 7.28
CA ASP A 200 0.93 17.22 8.70
C ASP A 200 2.09 17.81 9.53
N ALA A 201 3.25 18.14 8.93
CA ALA A 201 4.30 18.91 9.62
C ALA A 201 3.78 20.29 10.07
N ARG A 202 2.90 20.90 9.26
CA ARG A 202 2.13 22.11 9.58
C ARG A 202 1.28 22.04 10.86
N ARG A 203 1.01 20.84 11.41
CA ARG A 203 0.35 20.64 12.72
C ARG A 203 1.30 20.70 13.90
N ALA A 204 2.61 20.63 13.67
CA ALA A 204 3.63 20.62 14.71
C ALA A 204 4.42 21.94 14.76
N PHE A 205 4.65 22.59 13.61
CA PHE A 205 5.23 23.93 13.52
C PHE A 205 4.82 24.63 12.21
N PRO A 206 4.68 25.97 12.18
CA PRO A 206 4.41 26.70 10.95
C PRO A 206 5.59 26.57 9.97
N CYS A 207 5.34 26.10 8.75
CA CYS A 207 6.43 25.76 7.82
C CYS A 207 6.01 25.77 6.34
N PHE A 208 7.00 25.77 5.45
CA PHE A 208 6.81 25.66 4.01
C PHE A 208 6.58 24.19 3.61
N ASP A 209 5.41 23.67 3.98
CA ASP A 209 5.12 22.23 3.96
C ASP A 209 4.81 21.69 2.54
N GLU A 210 5.82 21.68 1.68
CA GLU A 210 5.84 21.04 0.35
C GLU A 210 7.14 20.22 0.15
N PRO A 211 7.11 19.01 -0.46
CA PRO A 211 8.29 18.16 -0.59
C PRO A 211 9.44 18.78 -1.41
N ALA A 212 9.15 19.73 -2.31
CA ALA A 212 10.14 20.47 -3.10
C ALA A 212 10.62 21.78 -2.45
N MET A 213 10.50 21.92 -1.13
CA MET A 213 11.07 23.02 -0.35
C MET A 213 12.02 22.45 0.74
N LYS A 214 12.98 21.63 0.30
CA LYS A 214 13.98 21.02 1.18
C LYS A 214 14.78 22.06 1.97
N SER A 215 15.07 21.76 3.22
CA SER A 215 15.82 22.62 4.13
C SER A 215 16.65 21.82 5.11
N THR A 216 17.58 22.47 5.79
CA THR A 216 18.32 21.88 6.93
C THR A 216 17.59 22.20 8.24
N PHE A 217 17.65 21.32 9.24
CA PHE A 217 16.93 21.48 10.51
C PHE A 217 17.87 21.34 11.70
N THR A 218 17.83 22.29 12.65
CA THR A 218 18.34 22.10 14.02
C THR A 218 17.14 21.90 14.92
N ILE A 219 17.09 20.80 15.68
CA ILE A 219 15.92 20.46 16.51
C ILE A 219 16.33 20.47 17.99
N SER A 220 15.52 21.10 18.84
CA SER A 220 15.74 21.19 20.27
C SER A 220 14.46 20.80 21.04
N MET A 221 14.53 19.72 21.82
CA MET A 221 13.39 19.17 22.55
C MET A 221 13.55 19.38 24.06
N GLY A 222 12.67 20.17 24.65
CA GLY A 222 12.56 20.39 26.08
C GLY A 222 11.52 19.47 26.72
N HIS A 223 11.91 18.67 27.71
CA HIS A 223 11.03 17.69 28.36
C HIS A 223 11.46 17.39 29.81
N PRO A 224 10.59 16.75 30.62
CA PRO A 224 10.97 16.21 31.94
C PRO A 224 12.13 15.21 31.88
N LYS A 225 13.05 15.27 32.86
CA LYS A 225 14.30 14.49 32.94
C LYS A 225 14.14 12.97 33.06
N HIS A 226 12.94 12.47 33.37
CA HIS A 226 12.66 11.03 33.45
C HIS A 226 12.29 10.40 32.08
N LEU A 227 12.07 11.24 31.06
CA LEU A 227 11.85 10.83 29.67
C LEU A 227 13.13 11.04 28.85
N THR A 228 13.20 10.38 27.71
CA THR A 228 14.24 10.56 26.68
C THR A 228 13.60 11.17 25.45
N SER A 229 14.32 12.09 24.79
CA SER A 229 13.97 12.54 23.44
C SER A 229 14.95 12.00 22.39
N ILE A 230 14.41 11.70 21.20
CA ILE A 230 15.16 11.34 19.99
C ILE A 230 14.57 12.08 18.79
N SER A 231 15.40 12.40 17.79
CA SER A 231 15.02 13.09 16.55
C SER A 231 15.83 12.52 15.37
N ASN A 232 15.66 13.05 14.14
CA ASN A 232 16.34 12.60 12.91
C ASN A 232 17.86 12.42 13.08
N MET A 233 18.51 13.35 13.75
CA MET A 233 19.97 13.44 13.91
C MET A 233 20.44 12.98 15.31
N PRO A 234 21.75 12.76 15.54
CA PRO A 234 22.27 12.48 16.87
C PRO A 234 22.03 13.63 17.85
N LEU A 235 21.91 13.31 19.14
CA LEU A 235 21.99 14.29 20.22
C LEU A 235 23.39 14.93 20.21
N GLU A 236 23.46 16.26 20.14
CA GLU A 236 24.71 17.02 20.22
C GLU A 236 25.04 17.37 21.67
N ARG A 237 24.06 17.95 22.39
CA ARG A 237 24.21 18.37 23.79
C ARG A 237 22.88 18.34 24.54
N SER A 238 22.97 18.25 25.85
CA SER A 238 21.86 18.21 26.80
C SER A 238 22.09 19.27 27.88
N MET A 239 21.07 20.08 28.19
CA MET A 239 21.22 21.28 29.03
C MET A 239 20.05 21.39 30.02
N ASP A 240 20.35 21.60 31.31
CA ASP A 240 19.32 21.92 32.31
C ASP A 240 18.63 23.25 32.00
N ILE A 241 17.33 23.35 32.30
CA ILE A 241 16.54 24.57 32.07
C ILE A 241 16.37 25.31 33.41
N PRO A 242 17.06 26.43 33.69
CA PRO A 242 17.01 27.08 35.01
C PRO A 242 15.63 27.61 35.41
N SER A 243 14.75 27.88 34.43
CA SER A 243 13.36 28.31 34.63
C SER A 243 12.35 27.17 34.76
N LYS A 244 12.74 25.91 34.48
CA LYS A 244 11.91 24.70 34.65
C LYS A 244 12.73 23.61 35.37
N PRO A 245 12.71 23.57 36.72
CA PRO A 245 13.29 22.47 37.48
C PRO A 245 12.79 21.10 36.99
N ASP A 246 13.66 20.08 37.10
CA ASP A 246 13.43 18.71 36.60
C ASP A 246 13.16 18.57 35.10
N TRP A 247 13.37 19.62 34.29
CA TRP A 247 13.40 19.55 32.83
C TRP A 247 14.81 19.63 32.27
N VAL A 248 14.96 19.16 31.04
CA VAL A 248 16.18 19.20 30.23
C VAL A 248 15.84 19.62 28.80
N LEU A 249 16.74 20.36 28.16
CA LEU A 249 16.69 20.74 26.75
C LEU A 249 17.77 19.96 25.98
N ASN A 250 17.33 19.03 25.14
CA ASN A 250 18.18 18.23 24.27
C ASN A 250 18.28 18.88 22.90
N VAL A 251 19.49 19.22 22.46
CA VAL A 251 19.78 19.82 21.15
C VAL A 251 20.38 18.75 20.24
N PHE A 252 19.75 18.53 19.09
CA PHE A 252 20.18 17.58 18.07
C PHE A 252 21.04 18.27 17.01
N GLN A 253 21.97 17.51 16.43
CA GLN A 253 22.86 18.00 15.36
C GLN A 253 22.05 18.48 14.15
N LYS A 254 22.57 19.49 13.43
CA LYS A 254 21.95 20.01 12.21
C LYS A 254 21.83 18.95 11.11
N SER A 255 20.65 18.81 10.52
CA SER A 255 20.37 17.84 9.46
C SER A 255 21.00 18.20 8.11
N VAL A 256 21.08 17.21 7.22
CA VAL A 256 21.20 17.39 5.77
C VAL A 256 19.94 18.07 5.19
N PRO A 257 19.97 18.61 3.95
CA PRO A 257 18.78 19.14 3.29
C PRO A 257 17.72 18.06 3.08
N MET A 258 16.54 18.23 3.69
CA MET A 258 15.44 17.27 3.68
C MET A 258 14.07 17.97 3.67
N SER A 259 13.03 17.23 3.34
CA SER A 259 11.65 17.73 3.24
C SER A 259 10.96 17.81 4.61
N THR A 260 9.98 18.70 4.77
CA THR A 260 9.24 18.88 6.04
C THR A 260 8.58 17.59 6.54
N TYR A 261 8.00 16.80 5.62
CA TYR A 261 7.32 15.53 5.94
C TYR A 261 8.22 14.46 6.57
N LEU A 262 9.55 14.63 6.49
CA LEU A 262 10.57 13.72 7.02
C LEU A 262 11.14 14.16 8.38
N VAL A 263 10.74 15.31 8.90
CA VAL A 263 11.11 15.76 10.25
C VAL A 263 10.43 14.86 11.27
N ALA A 264 11.18 14.35 12.24
CA ALA A 264 10.63 13.52 13.30
C ALA A 264 11.28 13.78 14.66
N PHE A 265 10.46 13.68 15.70
CA PHE A 265 10.91 13.73 17.09
C PHE A 265 9.95 12.99 18.01
N ILE A 266 10.50 12.31 19.01
CA ILE A 266 9.77 11.43 19.92
C ILE A 266 10.23 11.73 21.33
N ILE A 267 9.29 11.80 22.28
CA ILE A 267 9.53 11.92 23.71
C ILE A 267 8.85 10.73 24.39
N SER A 268 9.63 9.84 25.02
CA SER A 268 9.12 8.64 25.67
C SER A 268 10.03 8.13 26.78
N ASN A 269 9.58 7.11 27.49
CA ASN A 269 10.33 6.38 28.51
C ASN A 269 11.05 5.13 27.96
N PHE A 270 11.16 5.00 26.62
CA PHE A 270 11.59 3.79 25.91
C PHE A 270 13.07 3.43 26.16
N THR A 271 13.42 2.21 25.79
CA THR A 271 14.78 1.66 25.80
C THR A 271 15.12 1.11 24.41
N TYR A 272 16.39 0.75 24.17
CA TYR A 272 16.85 0.30 22.86
C TYR A 272 17.84 -0.88 22.90
N ARG A 273 17.92 -1.59 21.78
CA ARG A 273 19.05 -2.44 21.41
C ARG A 273 19.93 -1.67 20.43
N GLU A 274 21.24 -1.64 20.66
CA GLU A 274 22.21 -1.18 19.67
C GLU A 274 22.70 -2.39 18.86
N SER A 275 22.66 -2.29 17.53
CA SER A 275 23.16 -3.35 16.65
C SER A 275 24.68 -3.50 16.82
N LYS A 276 25.19 -4.71 16.56
CA LYS A 276 26.64 -4.98 16.60
C LYS A 276 27.36 -4.08 15.58
N PRO A 277 28.35 -3.26 15.99
CA PRO A 277 29.11 -2.43 15.05
C PRO A 277 29.81 -3.29 14.00
N SER A 278 29.72 -2.90 12.73
CA SER A 278 30.48 -3.50 11.64
C SER A 278 31.02 -2.43 10.69
N LYS A 279 32.25 -2.66 10.24
CA LYS A 279 33.03 -1.77 9.37
C LYS A 279 32.46 -1.67 7.96
N ASP A 280 31.57 -2.58 7.59
CA ASP A 280 30.90 -2.57 6.29
C ASP A 280 29.80 -1.50 6.21
N PHE A 281 29.30 -1.00 7.37
CA PHE A 281 28.20 -0.04 7.49
C PHE A 281 28.68 1.42 7.75
N ASN A 282 29.89 1.79 7.34
CA ASN A 282 30.45 3.15 7.55
C ASN A 282 30.41 3.66 9.02
N ASP A 283 30.49 2.76 10.00
CA ASP A 283 30.33 3.02 11.44
C ASP A 283 29.00 3.71 11.84
N VAL A 284 27.96 3.59 11.01
CA VAL A 284 26.60 4.10 11.28
C VAL A 284 26.03 3.45 12.55
N LYS A 285 25.66 4.28 13.54
CA LYS A 285 25.05 3.79 14.78
C LYS A 285 23.61 3.36 14.54
N PHE A 286 23.34 2.06 14.63
CA PHE A 286 22.04 1.49 14.35
C PHE A 286 21.36 1.04 15.67
N ARG A 287 20.14 1.50 15.95
CA ARG A 287 19.43 1.19 17.21
C ARG A 287 17.95 0.92 16.97
N THR A 288 17.41 -0.10 17.67
CA THR A 288 15.99 -0.43 17.64
C THR A 288 15.37 -0.18 19.01
N TRP A 289 14.37 0.70 19.06
CA TRP A 289 13.74 1.24 20.26
C TRP A 289 12.34 0.65 20.48
N ALA A 290 11.99 0.37 21.74
CA ALA A 290 10.66 -0.08 22.14
C ALA A 290 10.39 0.23 23.63
N ARG A 291 9.14 0.03 24.06
CA ARG A 291 8.80 -0.07 25.49
C ARG A 291 9.55 -1.25 26.15
N LYS A 292 9.80 -1.14 27.45
CA LYS A 292 10.72 -2.02 28.21
C LYS A 292 10.26 -3.48 28.25
N GLU A 293 8.96 -3.71 28.14
CA GLU A 293 8.29 -5.02 28.23
C GLU A 293 8.48 -5.89 26.99
N VAL A 294 8.93 -5.32 25.85
CA VAL A 294 9.06 -6.03 24.56
C VAL A 294 10.41 -5.80 23.87
N ILE A 295 11.42 -5.33 24.63
CA ILE A 295 12.77 -5.05 24.11
C ILE A 295 13.58 -6.32 23.76
N ASP A 296 13.05 -7.49 24.07
CA ASP A 296 13.52 -8.80 23.59
C ASP A 296 13.01 -9.14 22.18
N GLN A 297 11.87 -8.59 21.76
CA GLN A 297 11.26 -8.83 20.46
C GLN A 297 11.84 -7.95 19.34
N VAL A 298 12.75 -7.01 19.62
CA VAL A 298 13.38 -6.17 18.60
C VAL A 298 14.61 -6.81 17.92
N ASP A 299 15.15 -7.90 18.49
CA ASP A 299 16.47 -8.42 18.12
C ASP A 299 16.55 -8.81 16.63
N PHE A 300 15.49 -9.40 16.04
CA PHE A 300 15.42 -9.73 14.61
C PHE A 300 15.56 -8.50 13.69
N ALA A 301 14.94 -7.38 14.07
CA ALA A 301 15.03 -6.12 13.32
C ALA A 301 16.39 -5.44 13.56
N ALA A 302 16.92 -5.50 14.79
CA ALA A 302 18.26 -4.98 15.12
C ALA A 302 19.39 -5.72 14.38
N GLU A 303 19.22 -7.00 14.06
CA GLU A 303 20.17 -7.75 13.22
C GLU A 303 19.92 -7.57 11.71
N SER A 304 18.66 -7.48 11.26
CA SER A 304 18.34 -7.38 9.82
C SER A 304 18.49 -5.98 9.23
N GLY A 305 18.20 -4.92 9.99
CA GLY A 305 18.25 -3.54 9.52
C GLY A 305 19.62 -3.14 8.93
N PRO A 306 20.75 -3.38 9.63
CA PRO A 306 22.07 -3.14 9.08
C PRO A 306 22.36 -3.93 7.79
N GLU A 307 21.98 -5.22 7.71
CA GLU A 307 22.19 -6.03 6.50
C GLU A 307 21.51 -5.43 5.27
N PHE A 308 20.26 -4.96 5.41
CA PHE A 308 19.54 -4.28 4.34
C PHE A 308 20.17 -2.93 3.98
N LEU A 309 20.67 -2.15 4.95
CA LEU A 309 21.36 -0.89 4.69
C LEU A 309 22.60 -1.11 3.80
N ASN A 310 23.45 -2.09 4.10
CA ASN A 310 24.60 -2.47 3.26
C ASN A 310 24.16 -3.00 1.88
N PHE A 311 23.06 -3.75 1.80
CA PHE A 311 22.51 -4.09 0.49
C PHE A 311 22.20 -2.83 -0.34
N PHE A 312 21.55 -1.82 0.21
CA PHE A 312 21.27 -0.58 -0.50
C PHE A 312 22.53 0.24 -0.82
N GLU A 313 23.49 0.36 0.12
CA GLU A 313 24.78 1.00 -0.15
C GLU A 313 25.54 0.33 -1.31
N ARG A 314 25.57 -1.02 -1.35
CA ARG A 314 26.16 -1.79 -2.46
C ARG A 314 25.36 -1.67 -3.76
N TYR A 315 24.03 -1.73 -3.69
CA TYR A 315 23.17 -1.77 -4.87
C TYR A 315 23.14 -0.42 -5.58
N PHE A 316 22.98 0.67 -4.84
CA PHE A 316 22.96 2.02 -5.39
C PHE A 316 24.36 2.59 -5.63
N ASN A 317 25.41 2.02 -5.00
CA ASN A 317 26.78 2.56 -4.98
C ASN A 317 26.84 3.98 -4.39
N ILE A 318 25.96 4.26 -3.42
CA ILE A 318 25.82 5.54 -2.72
C ILE A 318 25.70 5.21 -1.24
N ARG A 319 26.56 5.81 -0.40
CA ARG A 319 26.57 5.57 1.04
C ARG A 319 25.36 6.18 1.74
N TYR A 320 24.94 5.58 2.84
CA TYR A 320 23.95 6.18 3.73
C TYR A 320 24.55 7.45 4.37
N PRO A 321 23.91 8.63 4.29
CA PRO A 321 24.58 9.90 4.58
C PRO A 321 24.52 10.35 6.04
N LEU A 322 23.73 9.70 6.91
CA LEU A 322 23.60 10.10 8.31
C LEU A 322 24.47 9.24 9.23
N PRO A 323 25.01 9.78 10.35
CA PRO A 323 25.86 9.03 11.28
C PRO A 323 25.12 7.99 12.13
N LYS A 324 23.77 7.92 12.05
CA LYS A 324 22.94 6.97 12.78
C LYS A 324 21.64 6.64 12.04
N GLN A 325 21.04 5.51 12.42
CA GLN A 325 19.68 5.13 12.06
C GLN A 325 18.99 4.56 13.30
N ASP A 326 17.91 5.21 13.73
CA ASP A 326 17.00 4.69 14.75
C ASP A 326 15.78 4.05 14.09
N MET A 327 15.27 2.96 14.66
CA MET A 327 14.00 2.32 14.31
C MET A 327 13.15 2.21 15.57
N VAL A 328 11.88 2.62 15.55
CA VAL A 328 11.08 2.76 16.79
C VAL A 328 9.73 2.04 16.68
N ALA A 329 9.44 1.12 17.59
CA ALA A 329 8.14 0.48 17.72
C ALA A 329 7.18 1.36 18.54
N ILE A 330 6.17 1.92 17.86
CA ILE A 330 5.13 2.79 18.43
C ILE A 330 3.85 1.97 18.72
N PRO A 331 3.25 2.07 19.93
CA PRO A 331 2.03 1.34 20.30
C PRO A 331 0.77 1.74 19.52
N ASP A 332 0.57 3.05 19.28
CA ASP A 332 -0.49 3.60 18.42
C ASP A 332 0.12 4.29 17.20
N PHE A 333 0.00 3.66 16.05
CA PHE A 333 0.55 4.14 14.79
C PHE A 333 -0.44 3.89 13.65
N SER A 334 -0.71 4.92 12.86
CA SER A 334 -1.78 4.95 11.85
C SER A 334 -1.44 4.21 10.57
N ALA A 335 -0.19 4.31 10.12
CA ALA A 335 0.36 3.57 8.98
C ALA A 335 1.00 2.23 9.45
N GLY A 336 1.68 1.52 8.55
CA GLY A 336 2.50 0.37 8.93
C GLY A 336 3.86 0.76 9.50
N ALA A 337 4.51 1.72 8.83
CA ALA A 337 5.75 2.42 9.20
C ALA A 337 5.81 3.78 8.47
N MET A 338 6.90 4.53 8.63
CA MET A 338 7.15 5.86 8.02
C MET A 338 8.66 6.15 8.01
N GLU A 339 9.19 6.64 6.88
CA GLU A 339 10.63 6.56 6.57
C GLU A 339 11.54 7.61 7.25
N ASN A 340 11.03 8.39 8.22
CA ASN A 340 11.62 9.68 8.62
C ASN A 340 13.15 9.60 8.78
N TRP A 341 13.90 10.49 8.12
CA TRP A 341 15.32 10.27 7.84
C TRP A 341 16.13 10.06 9.12
N GLY A 342 16.71 8.87 9.29
CA GLY A 342 17.46 8.49 10.50
C GLY A 342 16.63 8.19 11.76
N LEU A 343 15.30 8.29 11.73
CA LEU A 343 14.37 7.98 12.82
C LEU A 343 13.07 7.35 12.26
N ILE A 344 13.17 6.13 11.75
CA ILE A 344 12.04 5.42 11.15
C ILE A 344 11.08 4.96 12.27
N THR A 345 9.80 5.28 12.13
CA THR A 345 8.74 4.86 13.06
C THR A 345 7.95 3.69 12.49
N TYR A 346 7.62 2.71 13.33
CA TYR A 346 6.88 1.50 12.96
C TYR A 346 5.73 1.28 13.92
N ARG A 347 4.63 0.70 13.46
CA ARG A 347 3.67 0.05 14.37
C ARG A 347 4.33 -1.15 15.04
N GLU A 348 4.01 -1.46 16.31
CA GLU A 348 4.60 -2.63 17.02
C GLU A 348 4.57 -3.94 16.20
N SER A 349 3.47 -4.23 15.50
CA SER A 349 3.32 -5.42 14.64
C SER A 349 4.20 -5.46 13.39
N SER A 350 4.81 -4.33 13.02
CA SER A 350 5.69 -4.16 11.85
C SER A 350 7.18 -4.28 12.18
N LEU A 351 7.53 -4.35 13.48
CA LEU A 351 8.92 -4.36 13.95
C LEU A 351 9.23 -5.45 15.00
N LEU A 352 8.25 -5.83 15.84
CA LEU A 352 8.45 -6.77 16.94
C LEU A 352 8.24 -8.23 16.51
N TYR A 353 9.25 -9.07 16.76
CA TYR A 353 9.28 -10.49 16.39
C TYR A 353 9.55 -11.39 17.62
N ASP A 354 8.50 -12.04 18.10
CA ASP A 354 8.58 -13.17 19.06
C ASP A 354 8.86 -14.48 18.30
N ASN A 355 9.95 -15.17 18.63
CA ASN A 355 10.43 -16.36 17.91
C ASN A 355 9.60 -17.64 18.12
N VAL A 356 8.60 -17.64 19.00
CA VAL A 356 7.67 -18.76 19.24
C VAL A 356 6.26 -18.44 18.68
N ARG A 357 5.84 -17.17 18.75
CA ARG A 357 4.48 -16.71 18.43
C ARG A 357 4.34 -15.98 17.08
N SER A 358 5.45 -15.62 16.44
CA SER A 358 5.45 -14.99 15.11
C SER A 358 5.57 -16.05 14.01
N SER A 359 4.71 -15.97 13.00
CA SER A 359 4.72 -16.90 11.87
C SER A 359 5.85 -16.58 10.88
N ILE A 360 6.16 -17.50 9.95
CA ILE A 360 7.06 -17.23 8.83
C ILE A 360 6.61 -16.05 7.96
N HIS A 361 5.30 -15.80 7.94
CA HIS A 361 4.71 -14.63 7.28
C HIS A 361 4.94 -13.34 8.09
N ASN A 362 5.02 -13.41 9.42
CA ASN A 362 5.45 -12.26 10.25
C ASN A 362 6.94 -11.98 10.05
N GLU A 363 7.80 -13.01 10.01
CA GLU A 363 9.24 -12.85 9.71
C GLU A 363 9.43 -12.11 8.38
N TYR A 364 8.79 -12.60 7.32
CA TYR A 364 8.79 -11.95 6.01
C TYR A 364 8.20 -10.54 6.04
N SER A 365 7.06 -10.31 6.71
CA SER A 365 6.40 -9.00 6.71
C SER A 365 7.21 -7.93 7.45
N ILE A 366 7.83 -8.30 8.57
CA ILE A 366 8.71 -7.41 9.35
C ILE A 366 9.99 -7.14 8.56
N ALA A 367 10.61 -8.18 7.99
CA ALA A 367 11.77 -8.02 7.10
C ALA A 367 11.45 -7.09 5.92
N ASN A 368 10.32 -7.30 5.24
CA ASN A 368 9.89 -6.49 4.09
C ASN A 368 9.63 -5.04 4.48
N THR A 369 8.98 -4.78 5.62
CA THR A 369 8.73 -3.40 6.06
C THR A 369 10.05 -2.72 6.42
N VAL A 370 10.91 -3.36 7.22
CA VAL A 370 12.24 -2.81 7.56
C VAL A 370 13.08 -2.53 6.31
N ALA A 371 13.02 -3.39 5.28
CA ALA A 371 13.71 -3.15 4.01
C ALA A 371 13.07 -2.03 3.15
N HIS A 372 11.75 -1.83 3.25
CA HIS A 372 11.00 -0.76 2.56
C HIS A 372 11.41 0.61 3.12
N GLU A 373 11.33 0.78 4.44
CA GLU A 373 11.74 2.02 5.12
C GLU A 373 13.23 2.35 4.92
N LEU A 374 14.07 1.33 4.81
CA LEU A 374 15.50 1.50 4.54
C LEU A 374 15.81 1.81 3.06
N ALA A 375 14.97 1.36 2.12
CA ALA A 375 15.07 1.76 0.71
C ALA A 375 14.70 3.24 0.51
N HIS A 376 13.71 3.74 1.26
CA HIS A 376 13.29 5.14 1.24
C HIS A 376 14.40 6.13 1.64
N GLN A 377 15.41 5.68 2.39
CA GLN A 377 16.59 6.50 2.72
C GLN A 377 17.34 6.99 1.46
N TRP A 378 17.13 6.33 0.31
CA TRP A 378 17.48 6.83 -1.02
C TRP A 378 16.27 7.36 -1.81
N PHE A 379 15.15 6.62 -1.83
CA PHE A 379 13.92 6.95 -2.59
C PHE A 379 12.83 7.59 -1.72
N GLY A 380 12.90 8.90 -1.56
CA GLY A 380 12.04 9.69 -0.69
C GLY A 380 12.86 10.67 0.14
N ASN A 381 13.96 10.19 0.74
CA ASN A 381 14.81 11.01 1.58
C ASN A 381 15.91 11.72 0.78
N LEU A 382 16.87 10.96 0.23
CA LEU A 382 17.97 11.52 -0.55
C LEU A 382 17.48 12.19 -1.84
N VAL A 383 16.66 11.49 -2.63
CA VAL A 383 15.95 12.03 -3.79
C VAL A 383 14.46 11.90 -3.55
N THR A 384 13.76 13.03 -3.56
CA THR A 384 12.31 13.12 -3.27
C THR A 384 11.54 13.49 -4.54
N MET A 385 10.27 13.11 -4.66
CA MET A 385 9.43 13.65 -5.74
C MET A 385 9.33 15.19 -5.68
N LYS A 386 9.17 15.87 -6.83
CA LYS A 386 8.93 17.34 -6.87
C LYS A 386 7.54 17.71 -6.33
N TRP A 387 6.56 16.82 -6.51
CA TRP A 387 5.21 16.94 -5.97
C TRP A 387 4.56 15.56 -5.87
N TRP A 388 3.55 15.42 -5.03
CA TRP A 388 2.82 14.17 -4.75
C TRP A 388 2.28 13.46 -6.01
N THR A 389 2.13 14.18 -7.12
CA THR A 389 1.86 13.60 -8.45
C THR A 389 2.75 12.44 -8.85
N ASP A 390 4.03 12.45 -8.46
CA ASP A 390 4.99 11.37 -8.70
C ASP A 390 5.37 10.61 -7.40
N LEU A 391 4.43 10.49 -6.46
CA LEU A 391 4.57 9.70 -5.22
C LEU A 391 5.12 8.28 -5.46
N TRP A 392 4.71 7.64 -6.56
CA TRP A 392 5.16 6.32 -6.96
C TRP A 392 6.69 6.20 -7.14
N LEU A 393 7.41 7.32 -7.34
CA LEU A 393 8.88 7.35 -7.37
C LEU A 393 9.52 7.08 -6.01
N ASN A 394 8.82 7.36 -4.91
CA ASN A 394 9.18 6.90 -3.58
C ASN A 394 8.68 5.44 -3.43
N GLU A 395 7.36 5.27 -3.46
CA GLU A 395 6.69 4.08 -2.91
C GLU A 395 6.77 2.82 -3.79
N GLY A 396 6.72 3.00 -5.11
CA GLY A 396 6.96 1.91 -6.05
C GLY A 396 8.40 1.42 -5.99
N PHE A 397 9.37 2.34 -5.80
CA PHE A 397 10.78 1.99 -5.65
C PHE A 397 11.09 1.34 -4.31
N ALA A 398 10.58 1.85 -3.20
CA ALA A 398 10.73 1.22 -1.90
C ALA A 398 10.13 -0.19 -1.88
N THR A 399 8.91 -0.36 -2.42
CA THR A 399 8.25 -1.66 -2.56
C THR A 399 9.11 -2.65 -3.37
N TYR A 400 9.62 -2.22 -4.53
CA TYR A 400 10.46 -3.06 -5.39
C TYR A 400 11.81 -3.41 -4.75
N MET A 401 12.47 -2.41 -4.17
CA MET A 401 13.82 -2.54 -3.61
C MET A 401 13.84 -3.31 -2.30
N ALA A 402 12.76 -3.28 -1.50
CA ALA A 402 12.57 -4.19 -0.37
C ALA A 402 12.60 -5.66 -0.83
N ALA A 403 11.89 -5.99 -1.91
CA ALA A 403 11.88 -7.34 -2.46
C ALA A 403 13.28 -7.77 -2.96
N GLN A 404 14.04 -6.86 -3.59
CA GLN A 404 15.44 -7.12 -3.96
C GLN A 404 16.34 -7.35 -2.74
N ALA A 405 16.15 -6.61 -1.64
CA ALA A 405 16.95 -6.71 -0.43
C ALA A 405 16.68 -8.00 0.36
N LEU A 406 15.42 -8.46 0.40
CA LEU A 406 15.07 -9.76 0.97
C LEU A 406 15.62 -10.91 0.09
N ASP A 407 15.64 -10.75 -1.24
CA ASP A 407 16.25 -11.73 -2.14
C ASP A 407 17.77 -11.85 -1.88
N ASP A 408 18.53 -10.75 -1.80
CA ASP A 408 19.96 -10.76 -1.41
C ASP A 408 20.16 -11.33 0.01
N LYS A 409 19.25 -11.08 0.96
CA LYS A 409 19.34 -11.64 2.33
C LYS A 409 19.15 -13.16 2.35
N TYR A 410 18.08 -13.68 1.77
CA TYR A 410 17.63 -15.07 1.96
C TYR A 410 18.17 -16.04 0.88
N ASN A 411 18.44 -15.59 -0.35
CA ASN A 411 18.90 -16.44 -1.46
C ASN A 411 20.43 -16.47 -1.65
N LYS A 412 21.21 -16.20 -0.59
CA LYS A 412 22.69 -16.24 -0.65
C LYS A 412 23.22 -17.64 -1.03
N PRO A 413 24.36 -17.74 -1.76
CA PRO A 413 25.01 -19.01 -2.04
C PRO A 413 25.30 -19.79 -0.75
N GLY A 414 24.71 -20.99 -0.62
CA GLY A 414 24.79 -21.81 0.59
C GLY A 414 23.52 -21.83 1.46
N SER A 415 22.50 -21.01 1.17
CA SER A 415 21.17 -21.18 1.75
C SER A 415 20.60 -22.58 1.45
N LYS A 416 20.19 -23.32 2.49
CA LYS A 416 19.59 -24.67 2.34
C LYS A 416 18.36 -24.69 1.44
N HIS A 417 17.53 -23.64 1.52
CA HIS A 417 16.28 -23.50 0.79
C HIS A 417 16.25 -22.13 0.13
N SER A 418 15.96 -22.07 -1.16
CA SER A 418 15.71 -20.81 -1.85
C SER A 418 14.26 -20.38 -1.63
N TRP A 419 14.03 -19.09 -1.39
CA TRP A 419 12.72 -18.49 -1.28
C TRP A 419 12.39 -17.84 -2.63
N LYS A 420 11.31 -18.19 -3.33
CA LYS A 420 10.92 -17.56 -4.61
C LYS A 420 10.33 -16.15 -4.44
N LEU A 421 11.08 -15.26 -3.80
CA LEU A 421 10.63 -13.95 -3.33
C LEU A 421 10.18 -13.04 -4.46
N LEU A 422 10.98 -12.90 -5.52
CA LEU A 422 10.67 -11.99 -6.64
C LEU A 422 9.48 -12.47 -7.49
N ASP A 423 9.20 -13.77 -7.50
CA ASP A 423 8.03 -14.35 -8.16
C ASP A 423 6.78 -14.27 -7.26
N GLY A 424 6.97 -14.48 -5.95
CA GLY A 424 5.95 -14.27 -4.92
C GLY A 424 5.53 -12.81 -4.77
N GLU A 425 6.42 -11.85 -4.96
CA GLU A 425 6.14 -10.41 -5.01
C GLU A 425 5.35 -10.06 -6.28
N ALA A 426 5.81 -10.52 -7.45
CA ALA A 426 5.14 -10.26 -8.72
C ALA A 426 3.66 -10.71 -8.70
N LEU A 427 3.40 -11.90 -8.14
CA LEU A 427 2.04 -12.38 -7.90
C LEU A 427 1.31 -11.56 -6.83
N SER A 428 1.96 -11.20 -5.72
CA SER A 428 1.34 -10.36 -4.67
C SER A 428 0.86 -9.01 -5.19
N ASN A 429 1.63 -8.39 -6.08
CA ASN A 429 1.27 -7.13 -6.71
C ASN A 429 0.12 -7.34 -7.71
N ILE A 430 0.22 -8.31 -8.62
CA ILE A 430 -0.82 -8.58 -9.63
C ILE A 430 -2.18 -8.91 -9.00
N LEU A 431 -2.22 -9.64 -7.87
CA LEU A 431 -3.46 -9.93 -7.14
C LEU A 431 -4.16 -8.69 -6.56
N LEU A 432 -3.45 -7.56 -6.43
CA LEU A 432 -3.99 -6.28 -5.95
C LEU A 432 -4.24 -5.29 -7.09
N ILE A 433 -3.34 -5.24 -8.09
CA ILE A 433 -3.47 -4.35 -9.24
C ILE A 433 -4.66 -4.76 -10.11
N PHE A 434 -4.75 -6.04 -10.51
CA PHE A 434 -5.75 -6.47 -11.49
C PHE A 434 -7.22 -6.20 -11.10
N PRO A 435 -7.68 -6.39 -9.85
CA PRO A 435 -9.05 -6.04 -9.49
C PRO A 435 -9.30 -4.52 -9.43
N LEU A 436 -8.33 -3.71 -9.01
CA LEU A 436 -8.51 -2.26 -8.85
C LEU A 436 -8.30 -1.48 -10.16
N ASP A 437 -7.26 -1.79 -10.92
CA ASP A 437 -6.87 -1.13 -12.17
C ASP A 437 -7.76 -1.56 -13.37
N SER A 438 -8.65 -2.54 -13.19
CA SER A 438 -9.70 -2.89 -14.15
C SER A 438 -11.02 -2.15 -13.94
N LEU A 439 -11.12 -1.30 -12.92
CA LEU A 439 -12.27 -0.44 -12.67
C LEU A 439 -12.24 0.80 -13.58
N SER A 440 -13.41 1.41 -13.78
CA SER A 440 -13.53 2.67 -14.52
C SER A 440 -13.06 3.88 -13.70
N SER A 441 -13.10 3.75 -12.37
CA SER A 441 -12.75 4.72 -11.32
C SER A 441 -11.33 4.56 -10.75
N SER A 442 -10.48 3.78 -11.42
CA SER A 442 -9.04 3.76 -11.13
C SER A 442 -8.32 4.97 -11.76
N HIS A 443 -7.07 5.21 -11.37
CA HIS A 443 -6.27 6.37 -11.78
C HIS A 443 -4.95 5.97 -12.47
N PRO A 444 -4.29 6.91 -13.19
CA PRO A 444 -2.90 6.74 -13.60
C PRO A 444 -1.94 6.55 -12.41
N VAL A 445 -0.71 6.14 -12.68
CA VAL A 445 0.34 5.97 -11.64
C VAL A 445 0.99 7.31 -11.29
N SER A 446 1.09 8.22 -12.27
CA SER A 446 1.42 9.63 -12.05
C SER A 446 0.12 10.44 -12.13
N VAL A 447 -0.30 11.04 -11.01
CA VAL A 447 -1.65 11.62 -10.86
C VAL A 447 -1.58 13.15 -10.74
N PRO A 448 -2.21 13.94 -11.63
CA PRO A 448 -2.32 15.38 -11.42
C PRO A 448 -3.06 15.69 -10.11
N ILE A 449 -2.34 16.25 -9.12
CA ILE A 449 -2.90 16.65 -7.82
C ILE A 449 -3.12 18.16 -7.83
N GLY A 450 -4.38 18.58 -7.76
CA GLY A 450 -4.80 19.97 -7.64
C GLY A 450 -5.03 20.37 -6.19
N ASN A 451 -5.92 19.68 -5.50
CA ASN A 451 -6.27 19.95 -4.10
C ASN A 451 -5.49 19.00 -3.16
N PRO A 452 -4.84 19.49 -2.08
CA PRO A 452 -4.08 18.66 -1.14
C PRO A 452 -4.86 17.48 -0.52
N SER A 453 -6.19 17.55 -0.46
CA SER A 453 -7.05 16.44 -0.02
C SER A 453 -7.08 15.23 -0.95
N GLU A 454 -6.63 15.38 -2.20
CA GLU A 454 -6.47 14.30 -3.17
C GLU A 454 -5.24 13.45 -2.86
N ILE A 455 -4.26 14.00 -2.11
CA ILE A 455 -2.98 13.33 -1.83
C ILE A 455 -3.21 11.98 -1.14
N SER A 456 -3.99 11.92 -0.05
CA SER A 456 -4.23 10.65 0.65
C SER A 456 -5.01 9.61 -0.14
N GLN A 457 -5.62 9.97 -1.27
CA GLN A 457 -6.35 9.04 -2.13
C GLN A 457 -5.43 8.33 -3.15
N ILE A 458 -4.23 8.88 -3.43
CA ILE A 458 -3.24 8.25 -4.32
C ILE A 458 -2.18 7.45 -3.56
N PHE A 459 -2.18 7.49 -2.23
CA PHE A 459 -1.54 6.46 -1.41
C PHE A 459 -2.45 5.21 -1.45
N ASP A 460 -2.17 4.30 -2.39
CA ASP A 460 -3.04 3.17 -2.69
C ASP A 460 -2.29 1.97 -3.32
N ALA A 461 -3.00 0.94 -3.79
CA ALA A 461 -2.36 -0.17 -4.50
C ALA A 461 -1.73 0.22 -5.86
N ILE A 462 -2.22 1.25 -6.55
CA ILE A 462 -1.63 1.74 -7.81
C ILE A 462 -0.24 2.34 -7.54
N SER A 463 -0.08 3.31 -6.64
CA SER A 463 1.22 3.94 -6.39
C SER A 463 2.29 2.96 -5.91
N TYR A 464 1.94 2.03 -5.00
CA TYR A 464 2.88 1.05 -4.45
C TYR A 464 3.07 -0.16 -5.38
N ARG A 465 1.97 -0.87 -5.72
CA ARG A 465 2.02 -2.19 -6.38
C ARG A 465 2.17 -2.05 -7.88
N LYS A 466 1.39 -1.18 -8.54
CA LYS A 466 1.57 -0.90 -9.99
C LYS A 466 2.91 -0.21 -10.21
N GLY A 467 3.30 0.74 -9.33
CA GLY A 467 4.64 1.31 -9.27
C GLY A 467 5.75 0.25 -9.25
N SER A 468 5.80 -0.62 -8.22
CA SER A 468 6.80 -1.71 -8.13
C SER A 468 6.79 -2.61 -9.36
N PHE A 469 5.62 -3.01 -9.86
CA PHE A 469 5.53 -3.93 -10.99
C PHE A 469 6.05 -3.29 -12.29
N LEU A 470 5.79 -2.00 -12.52
CA LEU A 470 6.36 -1.26 -13.65
C LEU A 470 7.89 -1.12 -13.52
N ILE A 471 8.42 -0.97 -12.30
CA ILE A 471 9.85 -0.94 -12.03
C ILE A 471 10.49 -2.33 -12.27
N ARG A 472 9.84 -3.41 -11.84
CA ARG A 472 10.20 -4.80 -12.20
C ARG A 472 10.22 -4.99 -13.71
N MET A 473 9.21 -4.49 -14.44
CA MET A 473 9.15 -4.57 -15.91
C MET A 473 10.33 -3.85 -16.57
N MET A 474 10.68 -2.64 -16.11
CA MET A 474 11.88 -1.92 -16.57
C MET A 474 13.17 -2.68 -16.29
N ASN A 475 13.32 -3.25 -15.10
CA ASN A 475 14.47 -4.09 -14.74
C ASN A 475 14.60 -5.30 -15.68
N LYS A 476 13.48 -5.96 -16.02
CA LYS A 476 13.45 -7.08 -16.98
C LYS A 476 13.84 -6.64 -18.40
N PHE A 477 13.28 -5.56 -18.95
CA PHE A 477 13.57 -5.16 -20.34
C PHE A 477 14.91 -4.44 -20.54
N LEU A 478 15.45 -3.74 -19.53
CA LEU A 478 16.80 -3.16 -19.57
C LEU A 478 17.90 -4.17 -19.16
N SER A 479 17.53 -5.28 -18.53
CA SER A 479 18.36 -6.17 -17.72
C SER A 479 18.81 -5.57 -16.37
N PRO A 480 18.93 -6.38 -15.29
CA PRO A 480 19.17 -5.88 -13.93
C PRO A 480 20.38 -4.95 -13.79
N LYS A 481 21.50 -5.29 -14.44
CA LYS A 481 22.74 -4.53 -14.36
C LYS A 481 22.65 -3.13 -14.98
N VAL A 482 21.92 -2.99 -16.08
CA VAL A 482 21.77 -1.70 -16.78
C VAL A 482 20.73 -0.83 -16.08
N PHE A 483 19.66 -1.45 -15.59
CA PHE A 483 18.69 -0.81 -14.71
C PHE A 483 19.37 -0.24 -13.45
N GLN A 484 20.14 -1.07 -12.73
CA GLN A 484 20.92 -0.66 -11.55
C GLN A 484 21.83 0.54 -11.87
N GLN A 485 22.57 0.50 -12.99
CA GLN A 485 23.46 1.60 -13.40
C GLN A 485 22.70 2.90 -13.71
N GLY A 486 21.52 2.83 -14.34
CA GLY A 486 20.68 4.00 -14.58
C GLY A 486 20.07 4.57 -13.30
N VAL A 487 19.65 3.70 -12.37
CA VAL A 487 19.15 4.08 -11.03
C VAL A 487 20.25 4.73 -10.18
N SER A 488 21.45 4.14 -10.12
CA SER A 488 22.59 4.74 -9.42
C SER A 488 22.91 6.13 -9.95
N LYS A 489 22.90 6.32 -11.29
CA LYS A 489 23.15 7.63 -11.91
C LYS A 489 22.03 8.64 -11.60
N TYR A 490 20.77 8.19 -11.54
CA TYR A 490 19.65 9.03 -11.11
C TYR A 490 19.83 9.50 -9.67
N LEU A 491 20.05 8.57 -8.72
CA LEU A 491 20.22 8.92 -7.30
C LEU A 491 21.42 9.85 -7.06
N ASP A 492 22.55 9.61 -7.73
CA ASP A 492 23.74 10.47 -7.70
C ASP A 492 23.43 11.89 -8.23
N LYS A 493 22.79 12.00 -9.39
CA LYS A 493 22.48 13.28 -10.06
C LYS A 493 21.51 14.17 -9.27
N TYR A 494 20.54 13.60 -8.56
CA TYR A 494 19.47 14.35 -7.87
C TYR A 494 19.62 14.34 -6.34
N SER A 495 20.75 13.86 -5.80
CA SER A 495 21.02 13.77 -4.36
C SER A 495 20.81 15.10 -3.62
N TYR A 496 20.07 15.05 -2.50
CA TYR A 496 19.60 16.17 -1.69
C TYR A 496 18.64 17.16 -2.40
N GLY A 497 18.21 16.84 -3.63
CA GLY A 497 17.24 17.60 -4.41
C GLY A 497 15.92 16.84 -4.60
N ASN A 498 15.22 17.20 -5.67
CA ASN A 498 13.93 16.63 -6.07
C ASN A 498 13.91 16.27 -7.56
N ALA A 499 13.10 15.27 -7.93
CA ALA A 499 12.97 14.74 -9.29
C ALA A 499 11.49 14.48 -9.69
N GLU A 500 11.24 14.36 -11.00
CA GLU A 500 9.98 13.84 -11.58
C GLU A 500 10.26 12.62 -12.48
N GLN A 501 9.23 11.94 -12.99
CA GLN A 501 9.42 10.69 -13.75
C GLN A 501 10.34 10.85 -14.97
N ASP A 502 10.35 12.01 -15.64
CA ASP A 502 11.22 12.28 -16.80
C ASP A 502 12.71 12.34 -16.43
N ASP A 503 13.04 12.75 -15.21
CA ASP A 503 14.41 12.76 -14.68
C ASP A 503 14.96 11.33 -14.54
N LEU A 504 14.10 10.38 -14.15
CA LEU A 504 14.38 8.94 -14.13
C LEU A 504 14.43 8.35 -15.55
N TRP A 505 13.46 8.69 -16.40
CA TRP A 505 13.39 8.20 -17.79
C TRP A 505 14.64 8.57 -18.59
N ALA A 506 15.16 9.78 -18.44
CA ALA A 506 16.41 10.21 -19.07
C ALA A 506 17.59 9.34 -18.62
N SER A 507 17.70 9.10 -17.30
CA SER A 507 18.80 8.35 -16.68
C SER A 507 18.79 6.86 -17.10
N LEU A 508 17.61 6.22 -17.14
CA LEU A 508 17.44 4.85 -17.61
C LEU A 508 17.63 4.72 -19.13
N THR A 509 17.18 5.70 -19.93
CA THR A 509 17.36 5.71 -21.40
C THR A 509 18.84 5.77 -21.76
N GLU A 510 19.61 6.66 -21.12
CA GLU A 510 21.05 6.77 -21.38
C GLU A 510 21.79 5.46 -21.07
N ALA A 511 21.44 4.79 -19.96
CA ALA A 511 22.00 3.49 -19.61
C ALA A 511 21.63 2.42 -20.66
N GLY A 512 20.35 2.34 -21.04
CA GLY A 512 19.83 1.39 -22.03
C GLY A 512 20.46 1.52 -23.41
N HIS A 513 20.64 2.76 -23.90
CA HIS A 513 21.31 3.06 -25.17
C HIS A 513 22.82 2.78 -25.09
N ARG A 514 23.50 3.19 -24.01
CA ARG A 514 24.94 2.95 -23.79
C ARG A 514 25.26 1.45 -23.76
N ALA A 515 24.40 0.65 -23.13
CA ALA A 515 24.52 -0.81 -23.08
C ALA A 515 24.03 -1.52 -24.36
N LYS A 516 23.41 -0.81 -25.31
CA LYS A 516 22.77 -1.35 -26.53
C LYS A 516 21.68 -2.41 -26.26
N ILE A 517 21.00 -2.31 -25.12
CA ILE A 517 19.84 -3.15 -24.80
C ILE A 517 18.56 -2.51 -25.35
N LEU A 518 18.46 -1.18 -25.28
CA LEU A 518 17.34 -0.41 -25.81
C LEU A 518 17.65 0.05 -27.26
N PRO A 519 16.72 -0.08 -28.23
CA PRO A 519 16.87 0.50 -29.57
C PRO A 519 17.12 2.01 -29.53
N LYS A 520 17.88 2.55 -30.49
CA LYS A 520 18.29 3.97 -30.48
C LYS A 520 17.13 4.97 -30.64
N ASP A 521 16.09 4.53 -31.33
CA ASP A 521 14.85 5.22 -31.67
C ASP A 521 13.73 5.04 -30.63
N LEU A 522 13.96 4.17 -29.64
CA LEU A 522 13.06 3.92 -28.52
C LEU A 522 13.68 4.50 -27.24
N THR A 523 12.87 5.16 -26.42
CA THR A 523 13.29 5.71 -25.12
C THR A 523 12.46 5.10 -24.00
N VAL A 524 13.01 5.08 -22.77
CA VAL A 524 12.24 4.63 -21.60
C VAL A 524 11.01 5.52 -21.42
N LYS A 525 11.11 6.83 -21.69
CA LYS A 525 9.96 7.74 -21.73
C LYS A 525 8.86 7.28 -22.69
N ARG A 526 9.18 7.03 -23.98
CA ARG A 526 8.19 6.59 -24.99
C ARG A 526 7.48 5.28 -24.61
N ILE A 527 8.17 4.40 -23.89
CA ILE A 527 7.56 3.18 -23.33
C ILE A 527 6.68 3.55 -22.13
N MET A 528 7.28 4.13 -21.09
CA MET A 528 6.70 4.20 -19.75
C MET A 528 5.63 5.28 -19.59
N ASP A 529 5.64 6.35 -20.39
CA ASP A 529 4.53 7.31 -20.46
C ASP A 529 3.20 6.59 -20.72
N SER A 530 3.20 5.58 -21.58
CA SER A 530 2.00 4.76 -21.86
C SER A 530 1.59 3.85 -20.69
N TRP A 531 2.40 3.72 -19.65
CA TRP A 531 2.10 2.93 -18.44
C TRP A 531 1.83 3.78 -17.20
N THR A 532 2.40 4.99 -17.11
CA THR A 532 2.28 5.87 -15.93
C THR A 532 1.23 6.97 -16.08
N LEU A 533 1.03 7.51 -17.28
CA LEU A 533 0.14 8.68 -17.53
C LEU A 533 -1.33 8.31 -17.84
N GLN A 534 -1.67 7.02 -17.90
CA GLN A 534 -3.05 6.58 -18.15
C GLN A 534 -3.51 5.47 -17.19
N THR A 535 -4.81 5.47 -16.85
CA THR A 535 -5.46 4.43 -16.06
C THR A 535 -5.49 3.09 -16.80
N GLY A 536 -5.33 1.99 -16.05
CA GLY A 536 -5.58 0.64 -16.53
C GLY A 536 -4.35 -0.11 -17.01
N TYR A 537 -4.60 -1.36 -17.37
CA TYR A 537 -3.67 -2.28 -18.02
C TYR A 537 -4.34 -2.92 -19.25
N PRO A 538 -3.58 -3.38 -20.25
CA PRO A 538 -4.14 -4.03 -21.43
C PRO A 538 -4.39 -5.53 -21.22
N VAL A 539 -5.40 -6.03 -21.93
CA VAL A 539 -5.45 -7.43 -22.36
C VAL A 539 -4.91 -7.52 -23.78
N VAL A 540 -4.11 -8.56 -24.04
CA VAL A 540 -3.64 -8.92 -25.38
C VAL A 540 -4.43 -10.14 -25.86
N ASP A 541 -5.17 -10.00 -26.97
CA ASP A 541 -5.78 -11.13 -27.67
C ASP A 541 -4.76 -11.71 -28.66
N VAL A 542 -4.52 -13.01 -28.59
CA VAL A 542 -3.57 -13.75 -29.42
C VAL A 542 -4.32 -14.73 -30.32
N VAL A 543 -4.21 -14.57 -31.64
CA VAL A 543 -4.92 -15.41 -32.63
C VAL A 543 -3.92 -16.07 -33.58
N ARG A 544 -3.94 -17.40 -33.67
CA ARG A 544 -3.02 -18.20 -34.53
C ARG A 544 -3.70 -18.70 -35.81
N GLU A 545 -3.03 -18.53 -36.95
CA GLU A 545 -3.46 -19.02 -38.27
C GLU A 545 -2.88 -20.42 -38.56
N TYR A 546 -3.47 -21.43 -37.91
CA TYR A 546 -3.11 -22.86 -38.07
C TYR A 546 -3.23 -23.38 -39.50
N GLY A 547 -2.48 -24.44 -39.81
CA GLY A 547 -2.52 -25.16 -41.09
C GLY A 547 -1.90 -24.39 -42.27
N THR A 548 -1.30 -23.22 -42.00
CA THR A 548 -0.68 -22.38 -43.04
C THR A 548 0.82 -22.64 -43.12
N LYS A 549 1.43 -22.48 -44.30
CA LYS A 549 2.91 -22.58 -44.46
C LYS A 549 3.70 -21.43 -43.79
N LYS A 550 3.04 -20.62 -42.95
CA LYS A 550 3.60 -19.44 -42.28
C LYS A 550 3.24 -19.34 -40.80
N ASN A 551 2.26 -20.09 -40.29
CA ASN A 551 1.74 -20.03 -38.92
C ASN A 551 1.70 -18.62 -38.33
N THR A 552 0.95 -17.72 -38.99
CA THR A 552 0.81 -16.32 -38.59
C THR A 552 0.24 -16.21 -37.18
N ILE A 553 0.76 -15.26 -36.40
CA ILE A 553 0.23 -14.89 -35.09
C ILE A 553 -0.17 -13.42 -35.14
N LYS A 554 -1.40 -13.11 -34.75
CA LYS A 554 -1.92 -11.74 -34.63
C LYS A 554 -2.03 -11.36 -33.16
N PHE A 555 -1.72 -10.10 -32.87
CA PHE A 555 -1.79 -9.51 -31.53
C PHE A 555 -2.66 -8.26 -31.59
N ASN A 556 -3.80 -8.29 -30.91
CA ASN A 556 -4.63 -7.11 -30.65
C ASN A 556 -4.46 -6.70 -29.18
N GLN A 557 -4.47 -5.40 -28.89
CA GLN A 557 -4.45 -4.88 -27.51
C GLN A 557 -5.59 -3.90 -27.26
N LYS A 558 -6.16 -3.96 -26.05
CA LYS A 558 -7.21 -3.05 -25.57
C LYS A 558 -7.15 -2.96 -24.04
N ARG A 559 -7.61 -1.85 -23.46
CA ARG A 559 -7.77 -1.76 -21.99
C ARG A 559 -8.64 -2.91 -21.48
N PHE A 560 -8.19 -3.59 -20.44
CA PHE A 560 -9.03 -4.54 -19.72
C PHE A 560 -9.94 -3.80 -18.74
N LEU A 561 -11.22 -4.17 -18.72
CA LEU A 561 -12.23 -3.60 -17.82
C LEU A 561 -13.07 -4.73 -17.20
N ALA A 562 -13.33 -4.63 -15.91
CA ALA A 562 -14.25 -5.54 -15.21
C ALA A 562 -15.73 -5.26 -15.52
N LEU A 563 -16.03 -4.08 -16.08
CA LEU A 563 -17.37 -3.63 -16.48
C LEU A 563 -17.34 -3.02 -17.90
N PRO A 564 -17.28 -3.83 -18.98
CA PRO A 564 -17.19 -3.32 -20.35
C PRO A 564 -18.39 -2.46 -20.80
N ASP A 565 -19.57 -2.68 -20.21
CA ASP A 565 -20.83 -2.06 -20.65
C ASP A 565 -21.04 -0.64 -20.11
N LEU A 566 -20.39 -0.26 -19.00
CA LEU A 566 -20.75 0.93 -18.22
C LEU A 566 -20.17 2.25 -18.75
N LYS A 567 -19.12 2.18 -19.58
CA LYS A 567 -18.62 3.29 -20.40
C LYS A 567 -18.16 2.69 -21.73
N ARG A 568 -18.43 3.36 -22.86
CA ARG A 568 -17.62 3.12 -24.06
C ARG A 568 -16.17 3.40 -23.69
N SER A 569 -15.31 2.39 -23.77
CA SER A 569 -13.87 2.57 -23.53
C SER A 569 -13.33 3.66 -24.45
N ASP A 570 -12.46 4.51 -23.92
CA ASP A 570 -11.77 5.48 -24.76
C ASP A 570 -10.84 4.70 -25.70
N SER A 571 -11.24 4.62 -26.98
CA SER A 571 -10.60 3.75 -27.97
C SER A 571 -9.21 4.21 -28.39
N SER A 572 -8.70 5.29 -27.78
CA SER A 572 -7.35 5.84 -27.95
C SER A 572 -6.29 5.25 -27.01
N GLN A 573 -6.70 4.51 -25.96
CA GLN A 573 -5.77 3.92 -24.99
C GLN A 573 -4.99 2.72 -25.57
N CYS A 574 -3.69 2.87 -25.73
CA CYS A 574 -2.76 1.77 -26.06
C CYS A 574 -1.47 1.83 -25.22
N TRP A 575 -0.74 0.71 -25.15
CA TRP A 575 0.49 0.56 -24.37
C TRP A 575 1.67 0.10 -25.24
N TRP A 576 2.89 0.51 -24.90
CA TRP A 576 4.12 -0.08 -25.43
C TRP A 576 4.47 -1.34 -24.64
N ILE A 577 4.09 -2.51 -25.16
CA ILE A 577 4.13 -3.77 -24.41
C ILE A 577 5.38 -4.59 -24.76
N PRO A 578 6.23 -4.94 -23.77
CA PRO A 578 7.38 -5.84 -23.97
C PRO A 578 6.93 -7.31 -23.95
N LEU A 579 6.58 -7.88 -25.11
CA LEU A 579 6.09 -9.26 -25.21
C LEU A 579 7.23 -10.28 -25.07
N THR A 580 7.15 -11.17 -24.08
CA THR A 580 7.97 -12.38 -23.90
C THR A 580 7.12 -13.64 -24.10
N PHE A 581 7.71 -14.78 -24.43
CA PHE A 581 6.93 -16.00 -24.76
C PHE A 581 7.64 -17.32 -24.43
N THR A 582 6.86 -18.39 -24.36
CA THR A 582 7.28 -19.79 -24.16
C THR A 582 6.29 -20.74 -24.86
N SER A 583 6.75 -21.93 -25.25
CA SER A 583 5.92 -22.94 -25.94
C SER A 583 6.31 -24.37 -25.53
N SER A 584 5.57 -25.38 -26.00
CA SER A 584 5.92 -26.80 -25.86
C SER A 584 7.28 -27.16 -26.47
N ASN A 585 7.70 -26.42 -27.49
CA ASN A 585 9.02 -26.52 -28.08
C ASN A 585 9.99 -25.67 -27.25
N ASP A 586 10.76 -26.30 -26.35
CA ASP A 586 11.67 -25.61 -25.42
C ASP A 586 12.66 -24.63 -26.12
N LYS A 587 12.92 -24.79 -27.43
CA LYS A 587 13.75 -23.88 -28.25
C LYS A 587 13.05 -22.56 -28.61
N LEU A 588 11.72 -22.53 -28.63
CA LEU A 588 10.89 -21.38 -28.96
C LEU A 588 10.39 -20.73 -27.67
N THR A 589 11.35 -20.18 -26.93
CA THR A 589 11.16 -19.48 -25.65
C THR A 589 12.06 -18.25 -25.61
N SER A 590 11.50 -17.07 -25.35
CA SER A 590 12.26 -15.82 -25.23
C SER A 590 11.89 -15.02 -23.98
N SER A 591 12.92 -14.69 -23.19
CA SER A 591 12.86 -13.65 -22.15
C SER A 591 13.36 -12.29 -22.64
N LYS A 592 13.83 -12.17 -23.90
CA LYS A 592 14.05 -10.87 -24.55
C LYS A 592 12.70 -10.38 -25.12
N PRO A 593 12.29 -9.14 -24.84
CA PRO A 593 11.00 -8.65 -25.31
C PRO A 593 11.02 -8.35 -26.80
N ILE A 594 9.89 -8.61 -27.46
CA ILE A 594 9.55 -8.01 -28.75
C ILE A 594 8.46 -6.97 -28.50
N TRP A 595 8.62 -5.77 -29.05
CA TRP A 595 7.74 -4.65 -28.72
C TRP A 595 6.46 -4.68 -29.55
N LEU A 596 5.30 -4.74 -28.89
CA LEU A 596 4.02 -4.38 -29.48
C LEU A 596 3.83 -2.87 -29.29
N PRO A 597 3.88 -2.05 -30.37
CA PRO A 597 3.90 -0.60 -30.26
C PRO A 597 2.51 -0.01 -29.96
N CYS A 598 2.50 1.16 -29.33
CA CYS A 598 1.36 2.07 -29.29
C CYS A 598 1.71 3.30 -30.14
N ASP A 599 1.12 3.37 -31.34
CA ASP A 599 1.52 4.31 -32.40
C ASP A 599 0.34 5.23 -32.78
N GLN A 600 -0.06 6.07 -31.82
CA GLN A 600 -1.27 6.91 -31.88
C GLN A 600 -1.36 7.80 -33.13
N GLN A 601 -0.23 8.13 -33.79
CA GLN A 601 -0.21 8.90 -35.04
C GLN A 601 -0.80 8.18 -36.27
N LYS A 602 -1.14 6.88 -36.16
CA LYS A 602 -1.88 6.16 -37.23
C LYS A 602 -3.40 6.18 -37.07
N SER A 603 -3.93 6.70 -35.96
CA SER A 603 -5.37 6.63 -35.64
C SER A 603 -6.27 7.59 -36.45
N GLU A 604 -5.70 8.54 -37.21
CA GLU A 604 -6.47 9.43 -38.09
C GLU A 604 -6.98 8.75 -39.38
N LEU A 605 -6.62 7.48 -39.63
CA LEU A 605 -7.09 6.71 -40.77
C LEU A 605 -8.10 5.62 -40.35
N SER A 606 -9.32 5.72 -40.90
CA SER A 606 -10.42 4.74 -40.85
C SER A 606 -10.96 4.34 -39.47
N VAL A 607 -12.06 5.00 -39.05
CA VAL A 607 -12.88 4.71 -37.85
C VAL A 607 -13.70 3.39 -37.97
N HIS A 608 -13.30 2.47 -38.85
CA HIS A 608 -14.04 1.22 -39.12
C HIS A 608 -13.23 -0.07 -38.98
N ASP A 609 -11.90 -0.02 -39.10
CA ASP A 609 -11.03 -1.15 -38.81
C ASP A 609 -10.47 -1.00 -37.39
N GLN A 610 -10.81 -1.94 -36.50
CA GLN A 610 -10.27 -1.96 -35.13
C GLN A 610 -8.77 -2.31 -35.16
N HIS A 611 -8.07 -2.12 -34.04
CA HIS A 611 -6.60 -2.14 -33.90
C HIS A 611 -5.91 -3.51 -34.12
N ASP A 612 -6.15 -4.13 -35.28
CA ASP A 612 -5.42 -5.28 -35.80
C ASP A 612 -3.96 -4.87 -36.14
N ILE A 613 -3.11 -4.83 -35.10
CA ILE A 613 -1.65 -4.76 -35.28
C ILE A 613 -1.17 -6.12 -35.76
N VAL A 614 -1.44 -6.41 -37.03
CA VAL A 614 -0.80 -7.52 -37.74
C VAL A 614 0.68 -7.18 -37.88
N VAL A 615 1.51 -7.75 -37.00
CA VAL A 615 2.96 -7.62 -37.06
C VAL A 615 3.50 -8.42 -38.25
N ASN A 616 3.34 -7.83 -39.45
CA ASN A 616 3.84 -8.36 -40.71
C ASN A 616 5.38 -8.28 -40.81
N ASP A 617 6.03 -7.50 -39.94
CA ASP A 617 7.48 -7.44 -39.77
C ASP A 617 8.02 -8.70 -39.06
N GLN A 618 7.90 -9.83 -39.75
CA GLN A 618 8.65 -11.08 -39.62
C GLN A 618 9.29 -11.36 -38.25
N MET A 619 8.46 -11.51 -37.20
CA MET A 619 8.93 -12.07 -35.93
C MET A 619 9.31 -13.55 -36.13
N ASP A 620 10.48 -13.95 -35.61
CA ASP A 620 10.95 -15.36 -35.61
C ASP A 620 10.01 -16.34 -34.86
N LEU A 621 8.95 -15.84 -34.20
CA LEU A 621 7.85 -16.64 -33.64
C LEU A 621 7.28 -17.67 -34.64
N ASN A 622 7.21 -17.30 -35.92
CA ASN A 622 6.67 -18.17 -36.97
C ASN A 622 7.66 -19.28 -37.38
N ALA A 623 8.93 -19.20 -36.99
CA ALA A 623 10.01 -20.09 -37.43
C ALA A 623 10.08 -21.40 -36.64
N GLY A 624 9.02 -22.21 -36.74
CA GLY A 624 9.01 -23.60 -36.26
C GLY A 624 8.05 -23.93 -35.12
N LEU A 625 7.09 -23.04 -34.81
CA LEU A 625 5.96 -23.35 -33.93
C LEU A 625 4.94 -24.20 -34.70
N GLU A 626 4.74 -25.45 -34.32
CA GLU A 626 3.85 -26.37 -35.04
C GLU A 626 2.37 -26.17 -34.70
N ASP A 627 1.50 -26.78 -35.51
CA ASP A 627 0.04 -26.72 -35.34
C ASP A 627 -0.46 -27.34 -34.04
N ASN A 628 0.33 -28.22 -33.42
CA ASN A 628 0.03 -28.90 -32.16
C ASN A 628 0.87 -28.37 -30.98
N ASP A 629 1.75 -27.39 -31.21
CA ASP A 629 2.46 -26.72 -30.13
C ASP A 629 1.50 -25.73 -29.43
N TRP A 630 1.52 -25.68 -28.09
CA TRP A 630 0.89 -24.56 -27.36
C TRP A 630 1.84 -23.37 -27.27
N LEU A 631 1.27 -22.17 -27.19
CA LEU A 631 2.00 -20.92 -27.02
C LEU A 631 1.47 -20.15 -25.81
N ILE A 632 2.36 -19.65 -24.96
CA ILE A 632 2.02 -18.75 -23.85
C ILE A 632 2.85 -17.46 -23.99
N ILE A 633 2.17 -16.33 -23.99
CA ILE A 633 2.75 -14.98 -23.99
C ILE A 633 2.79 -14.46 -22.54
N ASN A 634 3.67 -13.50 -22.28
CA ASN A 634 4.05 -13.00 -20.96
C ASN A 634 4.85 -14.03 -20.14
N ARG A 635 5.88 -14.63 -20.76
CA ARG A 635 6.82 -15.53 -20.06
C ARG A 635 7.33 -14.89 -18.77
N ASP A 636 7.29 -15.64 -17.67
CA ASP A 636 7.69 -15.23 -16.31
C ASP A 636 6.93 -13.99 -15.77
N MET A 637 5.73 -13.72 -16.33
CA MET A 637 4.89 -12.54 -16.04
C MET A 637 5.71 -11.24 -16.08
N ASN A 638 6.53 -11.03 -17.12
CA ASN A 638 7.44 -9.88 -17.21
C ASN A 638 6.74 -8.54 -17.49
N ALA A 639 5.53 -8.55 -18.07
CA ALA A 639 4.72 -7.37 -18.35
C ALA A 639 3.39 -7.39 -17.56
N LEU A 640 2.83 -6.22 -17.26
CA LEU A 640 1.55 -6.08 -16.56
C LEU A 640 0.39 -6.23 -17.56
N ILE A 641 0.17 -7.46 -18.06
CA ILE A 641 -0.85 -7.77 -19.07
C ILE A 641 -1.59 -9.05 -18.71
N ARG A 642 -2.86 -9.12 -19.13
CA ARG A 642 -3.59 -10.38 -19.29
C ARG A 642 -3.47 -10.86 -20.73
N VAL A 643 -3.51 -12.17 -20.96
CA VAL A 643 -3.41 -12.75 -22.31
C VAL A 643 -4.54 -13.71 -22.58
N ASN A 644 -5.36 -13.38 -23.58
CA ASN A 644 -6.37 -14.24 -24.16
C ASN A 644 -5.83 -14.92 -25.42
N TYR A 645 -6.33 -16.12 -25.73
CA TYR A 645 -5.91 -16.93 -26.86
C TYR A 645 -7.11 -17.46 -27.66
N ASP A 646 -6.86 -17.93 -28.89
CA ASP A 646 -7.82 -18.75 -29.62
C ASP A 646 -8.18 -20.06 -28.87
N ASP A 647 -9.38 -20.58 -29.13
CA ASP A 647 -9.94 -21.74 -28.43
C ASP A 647 -9.02 -22.98 -28.49
N LYS A 648 -8.36 -23.20 -29.64
CA LYS A 648 -7.45 -24.33 -29.84
C LYS A 648 -6.18 -24.19 -28.99
N ASN A 649 -5.62 -22.99 -28.88
CA ASN A 649 -4.46 -22.75 -28.02
C ASN A 649 -4.82 -22.92 -26.53
N TRP A 650 -5.99 -22.44 -26.10
CA TRP A 650 -6.52 -22.72 -24.76
C TRP A 650 -6.63 -24.22 -24.48
N ASP A 651 -7.20 -24.98 -25.42
CA ASP A 651 -7.37 -26.43 -25.25
C ASP A 651 -6.03 -27.17 -25.22
N MET A 652 -5.02 -26.73 -25.99
CA MET A 652 -3.67 -27.29 -25.91
C MET A 652 -2.97 -26.97 -24.57
N ILE A 653 -3.16 -25.77 -24.00
CA ILE A 653 -2.68 -25.41 -22.66
C ILE A 653 -3.35 -26.28 -21.59
N ILE A 654 -4.68 -26.44 -21.64
CA ILE A 654 -5.44 -27.27 -20.68
C ILE A 654 -4.97 -28.73 -20.74
N ASN A 655 -4.83 -29.30 -21.95
CA ASN A 655 -4.33 -30.66 -22.13
C ASN A 655 -2.88 -30.81 -21.64
N GLN A 656 -2.01 -29.80 -21.81
CA GLN A 656 -0.66 -29.82 -21.23
C GLN A 656 -0.69 -29.85 -19.70
N LEU A 657 -1.54 -29.03 -19.07
CA LEU A 657 -1.66 -28.97 -17.61
C LEU A 657 -2.17 -30.29 -17.02
N ILE A 658 -3.21 -30.87 -17.61
CA ILE A 658 -3.81 -32.14 -17.17
C ILE A 658 -2.84 -33.32 -17.34
N SER A 659 -2.07 -33.36 -18.43
CA SER A 659 -1.12 -34.44 -18.71
C SER A 659 0.20 -34.30 -17.94
N ASN A 660 0.83 -33.12 -18.00
CA ASN A 660 2.03 -32.79 -17.23
C ASN A 660 2.19 -31.25 -17.07
N HIS A 661 1.60 -30.69 -16.01
CA HIS A 661 1.72 -29.28 -15.68
C HIS A 661 3.16 -28.76 -15.58
N THR A 662 4.14 -29.57 -15.15
CA THR A 662 5.54 -29.12 -14.96
C THR A 662 6.23 -28.64 -16.25
N LYS A 663 5.66 -28.95 -17.43
CA LYS A 663 6.13 -28.41 -18.72
C LYS A 663 5.80 -26.93 -18.96
N ILE A 664 4.89 -26.33 -18.19
CA ILE A 664 4.62 -24.89 -18.21
C ILE A 664 5.29 -24.23 -16.99
N PRO A 665 6.10 -23.16 -17.18
CA PRO A 665 6.78 -22.47 -16.07
C PRO A 665 5.82 -21.99 -14.97
N THR A 666 6.27 -22.02 -13.71
CA THR A 666 5.43 -21.76 -12.51
C THR A 666 4.61 -20.48 -12.61
N LEU A 667 5.23 -19.34 -12.96
CA LEU A 667 4.52 -18.07 -13.14
C LEU A 667 3.57 -18.05 -14.35
N ASN A 668 3.84 -18.86 -15.38
CA ASN A 668 2.90 -18.99 -16.50
C ASN A 668 1.71 -19.91 -16.17
N ARG A 669 1.87 -20.89 -15.26
CA ARG A 669 0.72 -21.62 -14.66
C ARG A 669 -0.16 -20.70 -13.82
N VAL A 670 0.48 -19.88 -12.98
CA VAL A 670 -0.17 -18.80 -12.21
C VAL A 670 -1.02 -17.90 -13.12
N GLN A 671 -0.42 -17.40 -14.21
CA GLN A 671 -1.08 -16.53 -15.18
C GLN A 671 -2.31 -17.18 -15.83
N VAL A 672 -2.19 -18.38 -16.42
CA VAL A 672 -3.32 -18.99 -17.15
C VAL A 672 -4.49 -19.35 -16.23
N ILE A 673 -4.24 -19.66 -14.96
CA ILE A 673 -5.30 -19.80 -13.94
C ILE A 673 -6.00 -18.45 -13.68
N MET A 674 -5.26 -17.34 -13.53
CA MET A 674 -5.86 -16.01 -13.32
C MET A 674 -6.66 -15.53 -14.53
N ASP A 675 -6.18 -15.81 -15.74
CA ASP A 675 -6.78 -15.32 -16.98
C ASP A 675 -8.00 -16.15 -17.39
N VAL A 676 -7.94 -17.48 -17.35
CA VAL A 676 -9.13 -18.32 -17.69
C VAL A 676 -10.32 -18.03 -16.77
N MET A 677 -10.05 -17.76 -15.48
CA MET A 677 -11.08 -17.50 -14.47
C MET A 677 -11.71 -16.11 -14.64
N GLU A 678 -10.91 -15.07 -14.91
CA GLU A 678 -11.44 -13.71 -15.15
C GLU A 678 -12.19 -13.62 -16.48
N PHE A 679 -11.67 -14.22 -17.55
CA PHE A 679 -12.37 -14.27 -18.83
C PHE A 679 -13.66 -15.08 -18.76
N SER A 680 -13.74 -16.12 -17.91
CA SER A 680 -15.00 -16.84 -17.67
C SER A 680 -16.00 -16.01 -16.87
N LYS A 681 -15.53 -15.29 -15.83
CA LYS A 681 -16.35 -14.34 -15.06
C LYS A 681 -16.98 -13.25 -15.95
N LEU A 682 -16.25 -12.78 -16.96
CA LEU A 682 -16.72 -11.80 -17.95
C LEU A 682 -17.42 -12.41 -19.18
N ASN A 683 -17.68 -13.73 -19.22
CA ASN A 683 -18.29 -14.45 -20.35
C ASN A 683 -17.53 -14.27 -21.69
N ILE A 684 -16.23 -13.99 -21.63
CA ILE A 684 -15.28 -14.02 -22.76
C ILE A 684 -14.89 -15.48 -23.07
N LEU A 685 -14.80 -16.32 -22.03
CA LEU A 685 -14.68 -17.77 -22.12
C LEU A 685 -15.84 -18.45 -21.39
N LYS A 686 -16.06 -19.73 -21.68
CA LYS A 686 -17.07 -20.55 -20.98
C LYS A 686 -16.52 -21.09 -19.67
N TYR A 687 -17.31 -21.03 -18.60
CA TYR A 687 -16.98 -21.60 -17.29
C TYR A 687 -16.59 -23.09 -17.31
N SER A 688 -17.04 -23.86 -18.31
CA SER A 688 -16.56 -25.23 -18.54
C SER A 688 -15.03 -25.26 -18.73
N LYS A 689 -14.46 -24.41 -19.60
CA LYS A 689 -13.00 -24.36 -19.84
C LYS A 689 -12.21 -23.96 -18.59
N ALA A 690 -12.77 -23.08 -17.75
CA ALA A 690 -12.18 -22.76 -16.45
C ALA A 690 -12.19 -23.95 -15.48
N PHE A 691 -13.29 -24.69 -15.37
CA PHE A 691 -13.35 -25.90 -14.53
C PHE A 691 -12.54 -27.08 -15.10
N ASP A 692 -12.39 -27.16 -16.43
CA ASP A 692 -11.56 -28.15 -17.11
C ASP A 692 -10.07 -27.83 -16.89
N LEU A 693 -9.65 -26.56 -16.95
CA LEU A 693 -8.32 -26.14 -16.52
C LEU A 693 -8.12 -26.45 -15.03
N MET A 694 -9.03 -26.00 -14.16
CA MET A 694 -8.92 -26.21 -12.71
C MET A 694 -8.91 -27.69 -12.29
N SER A 695 -9.37 -28.60 -13.14
CA SER A 695 -9.28 -30.05 -12.89
C SER A 695 -7.85 -30.53 -12.63
N TYR A 696 -6.82 -29.87 -13.20
CA TYR A 696 -5.43 -30.29 -13.03
C TYR A 696 -4.89 -30.07 -11.60
N ILE A 697 -5.46 -29.13 -10.83
CA ILE A 697 -4.81 -28.57 -9.64
C ILE A 697 -4.54 -29.61 -8.53
N HIS A 698 -5.30 -30.71 -8.48
CA HIS A 698 -5.05 -31.82 -7.54
C HIS A 698 -3.66 -32.49 -7.73
N LYS A 699 -3.01 -32.29 -8.89
CA LYS A 699 -1.65 -32.73 -9.20
C LYS A 699 -0.57 -31.69 -8.89
N GLU A 700 -0.97 -30.43 -8.72
CA GLU A 700 -0.05 -29.31 -8.48
C GLU A 700 0.58 -29.40 -7.09
N THR A 701 1.88 -29.11 -7.01
CA THR A 701 2.67 -29.19 -5.76
C THR A 701 3.45 -27.90 -5.47
N GLU A 702 3.46 -26.93 -6.39
CA GLU A 702 4.09 -25.63 -6.14
C GLU A 702 3.12 -24.65 -5.45
N TYR A 703 3.69 -23.85 -4.54
CA TYR A 703 2.97 -22.84 -3.74
C TYR A 703 2.25 -21.78 -4.60
N LEU A 704 2.92 -21.25 -5.63
CA LEU A 704 2.43 -20.10 -6.39
C LEU A 704 1.20 -20.41 -7.28
N PRO A 705 1.15 -21.51 -8.06
CA PRO A 705 -0.06 -21.84 -8.83
C PRO A 705 -1.24 -22.20 -7.92
N TRP A 706 -1.00 -22.87 -6.78
CA TRP A 706 -2.02 -23.06 -5.74
C TRP A 706 -2.51 -21.73 -5.14
N ARG A 707 -1.64 -20.72 -5.00
CA ARG A 707 -2.03 -19.36 -4.58
C ARG A 707 -2.92 -18.66 -5.61
N SER A 708 -2.63 -18.83 -6.90
CA SER A 708 -3.48 -18.34 -7.99
C SER A 708 -4.87 -18.99 -7.94
N ALA A 709 -4.90 -20.33 -7.96
CA ALA A 709 -6.13 -21.13 -7.91
C ALA A 709 -7.00 -20.82 -6.69
N LEU A 710 -6.41 -20.76 -5.49
CA LEU A 710 -7.15 -20.45 -4.29
C LEU A 710 -7.67 -19.00 -4.28
N ASN A 711 -6.95 -18.04 -4.88
CA ASN A 711 -7.46 -16.68 -4.98
C ASN A 711 -8.71 -16.60 -5.88
N THR A 712 -8.70 -17.25 -7.04
CA THR A 712 -9.87 -17.27 -7.94
C THR A 712 -11.04 -18.04 -7.31
N LEU A 713 -10.77 -19.11 -6.56
CA LEU A 713 -11.79 -19.82 -5.78
C LEU A 713 -12.34 -18.96 -4.63
N TYR A 714 -11.57 -18.09 -3.99
CA TYR A 714 -12.12 -17.14 -2.99
C TYR A 714 -12.93 -15.99 -3.60
N SER A 715 -12.67 -15.62 -4.85
CA SER A 715 -13.58 -14.73 -5.58
C SER A 715 -14.94 -15.40 -5.82
N MET A 716 -14.98 -16.71 -6.10
CA MET A 716 -16.23 -17.46 -6.23
C MET A 716 -16.90 -17.71 -4.87
N ASP A 717 -16.13 -18.01 -3.82
CA ASP A 717 -16.62 -18.15 -2.43
C ASP A 717 -17.40 -16.90 -1.99
N ASN A 718 -16.87 -15.71 -2.23
CA ASN A 718 -17.55 -14.46 -1.90
C ASN A 718 -18.88 -14.26 -2.65
N LEU A 719 -18.96 -14.66 -3.93
CA LEU A 719 -20.17 -14.56 -4.76
C LEU A 719 -21.22 -15.61 -4.37
N LEU A 720 -20.80 -16.81 -3.95
CA LEU A 720 -21.68 -17.95 -3.72
C LEU A 720 -22.06 -18.17 -2.25
N LYS A 721 -21.30 -17.70 -1.26
CA LYS A 721 -21.49 -18.06 0.17
C LYS A 721 -22.84 -17.70 0.82
N ARG A 722 -23.73 -17.00 0.11
CA ARG A 722 -25.11 -16.68 0.54
C ARG A 722 -26.20 -17.23 -0.38
N THR A 723 -25.86 -18.11 -1.35
CA THR A 723 -26.78 -18.59 -2.40
C THR A 723 -27.38 -19.98 -2.14
N GLY A 724 -27.40 -20.46 -0.89
CA GLY A 724 -28.04 -21.73 -0.53
C GLY A 724 -27.36 -22.96 -1.16
N PRO A 725 -28.12 -23.93 -1.75
CA PRO A 725 -27.59 -25.21 -2.24
C PRO A 725 -26.41 -25.10 -3.20
N THR A 726 -26.38 -24.09 -4.08
CA THR A 726 -25.25 -23.84 -5.00
C THR A 726 -23.92 -23.68 -4.26
N TYR A 727 -23.94 -23.14 -3.04
CA TYR A 727 -22.74 -23.02 -2.21
C TYR A 727 -22.30 -24.38 -1.63
N GLU A 728 -23.23 -25.28 -1.31
CA GLU A 728 -22.90 -26.63 -0.85
C GLU A 728 -22.21 -27.43 -1.96
N TYR A 729 -22.70 -27.32 -3.20
CA TYR A 729 -22.07 -27.89 -4.40
C TYR A 729 -20.68 -27.28 -4.64
N PHE A 730 -20.54 -25.96 -4.50
CA PHE A 730 -19.24 -25.28 -4.59
C PHE A 730 -18.25 -25.76 -3.53
N GLN A 731 -18.66 -25.86 -2.26
CA GLN A 731 -17.79 -26.41 -1.21
C GLN A 731 -17.43 -27.87 -1.47
N ALA A 732 -18.34 -28.68 -2.01
CA ALA A 732 -18.06 -30.08 -2.37
C ALA A 732 -17.01 -30.16 -3.48
N TYR A 733 -17.18 -29.42 -4.58
CA TYR A 733 -16.20 -29.31 -5.66
C TYR A 733 -14.82 -28.91 -5.15
N VAL A 734 -14.72 -27.85 -4.32
CA VAL A 734 -13.41 -27.38 -3.82
C VAL A 734 -12.81 -28.35 -2.78
N ARG A 735 -13.61 -29.03 -1.95
CA ARG A 735 -13.11 -30.13 -1.09
C ARG A 735 -12.48 -31.24 -1.92
N ASN A 736 -13.09 -31.62 -3.05
CA ASN A 736 -12.56 -32.67 -3.91
C ASN A 736 -11.23 -32.27 -4.57
N LEU A 737 -11.08 -31.01 -5.02
CA LEU A 737 -9.80 -30.49 -5.53
C LEU A 737 -8.69 -30.49 -4.47
N LEU A 738 -9.04 -30.21 -3.22
CA LEU A 738 -8.09 -30.12 -2.10
C LEU A 738 -7.70 -31.48 -1.52
N ALA A 739 -8.59 -32.49 -1.53
CA ALA A 739 -8.42 -33.73 -0.77
C ALA A 739 -7.08 -34.44 -1.02
N THR A 740 -6.69 -34.60 -2.29
CA THR A 740 -5.43 -35.27 -2.66
C THR A 740 -4.20 -34.55 -2.11
N GLN A 741 -4.09 -33.22 -2.29
CA GLN A 741 -2.96 -32.46 -1.77
C GLN A 741 -3.03 -32.23 -0.25
N PHE A 742 -4.23 -32.22 0.35
CA PHE A 742 -4.37 -32.05 1.80
C PHE A 742 -3.96 -33.31 2.58
N SER A 743 -4.32 -34.50 2.09
CA SER A 743 -3.96 -35.77 2.73
C SER A 743 -2.44 -36.05 2.79
N THR A 744 -1.64 -35.40 1.94
CA THR A 744 -0.16 -35.45 2.03
C THR A 744 0.42 -34.44 3.04
N GLN A 745 -0.39 -33.53 3.61
CA GLN A 745 0.14 -32.45 4.45
C GLN A 745 0.60 -32.96 5.83
N PRO A 746 1.84 -32.62 6.25
CA PRO A 746 2.35 -32.96 7.56
C PRO A 746 1.47 -32.42 8.68
N GLU A 747 1.44 -33.14 9.82
CA GLU A 747 0.64 -32.73 10.98
C GLU A 747 0.94 -31.32 11.47
N ILE A 748 -0.02 -30.70 12.17
CA ILE A 748 0.02 -29.29 12.58
C ILE A 748 1.38 -28.91 13.21
N ARG A 749 1.88 -29.75 14.13
CA ARG A 749 3.14 -29.57 14.86
C ARG A 749 4.41 -30.03 14.14
N SER A 750 4.30 -30.62 12.95
CA SER A 750 5.46 -31.00 12.13
C SER A 750 6.20 -29.76 11.63
N SER A 751 7.48 -29.66 11.99
CA SER A 751 8.41 -28.62 11.54
C SER A 751 8.81 -28.81 10.08
N LEU A 752 8.88 -27.71 9.32
CA LEU A 752 9.44 -27.64 7.98
C LEU A 752 10.51 -26.55 7.96
N GLU A 753 11.60 -26.74 7.23
CA GLU A 753 12.67 -25.74 7.11
C GLU A 753 12.48 -24.79 5.91
N GLY A 754 11.73 -25.18 4.87
CA GLY A 754 11.50 -24.37 3.67
C GLY A 754 10.42 -23.30 3.83
N TYR A 755 10.68 -22.09 3.32
CA TYR A 755 9.73 -20.97 3.33
C TYR A 755 8.45 -21.26 2.55
N GLU A 756 8.59 -21.64 1.28
CA GLU A 756 7.44 -21.99 0.43
C GLU A 756 6.70 -23.22 0.97
N GLU A 757 7.41 -24.19 1.56
CA GLU A 757 6.81 -25.38 2.18
C GLU A 757 5.91 -25.00 3.37
N ARG A 758 6.39 -24.14 4.28
CA ARG A 758 5.60 -23.61 5.41
C ARG A 758 4.40 -22.82 4.90
N LEU A 759 4.59 -21.91 3.93
CA LEU A 759 3.49 -21.15 3.35
C LEU A 759 2.46 -22.03 2.65
N HIS A 760 2.88 -23.06 1.93
CA HIS A 760 2.00 -24.00 1.22
C HIS A 760 1.21 -24.90 2.19
N LYS A 761 1.87 -25.42 3.24
CA LYS A 761 1.20 -26.12 4.35
C LYS A 761 0.12 -25.25 4.98
N THR A 762 0.47 -24.03 5.40
CA THR A 762 -0.48 -23.08 6.00
C THR A 762 -1.61 -22.71 5.05
N GLN A 763 -1.32 -22.54 3.76
CA GLN A 763 -2.30 -22.26 2.70
C GLN A 763 -3.30 -23.41 2.54
N LEU A 764 -2.83 -24.65 2.36
CA LEU A 764 -3.70 -25.81 2.16
C LEU A 764 -4.56 -26.11 3.41
N TYR A 765 -3.98 -26.05 4.62
CA TYR A 765 -4.75 -26.09 5.86
C TYR A 765 -5.78 -24.94 5.93
N SER A 766 -5.39 -23.71 5.57
CA SER A 766 -6.31 -22.57 5.59
C SER A 766 -7.45 -22.71 4.57
N ALA A 767 -7.22 -23.43 3.47
CA ALA A 767 -8.24 -23.73 2.47
C ALA A 767 -9.16 -24.88 2.92
N ALA A 768 -8.60 -26.01 3.33
CA ALA A 768 -9.34 -27.18 3.79
C ALA A 768 -10.27 -26.85 4.98
N CYS A 769 -9.77 -26.12 5.99
CA CYS A 769 -10.57 -25.70 7.15
C CYS A 769 -11.58 -24.57 6.85
N HIS A 770 -11.51 -23.93 5.67
CA HIS A 770 -12.51 -22.96 5.20
C HIS A 770 -13.68 -23.66 4.54
N PHE A 771 -13.40 -24.54 3.56
CA PHE A 771 -14.39 -25.34 2.85
C PHE A 771 -14.88 -26.57 3.65
N ASN A 772 -14.59 -26.60 4.95
CA ASN A 772 -15.03 -27.58 5.93
C ASN A 772 -14.68 -29.03 5.54
N LEU A 773 -13.45 -29.26 5.07
CA LEU A 773 -12.89 -30.60 4.92
C LEU A 773 -12.73 -31.21 6.33
N PRO A 774 -13.41 -32.34 6.67
CA PRO A 774 -13.50 -32.81 8.06
C PRO A 774 -12.15 -33.02 8.74
N GLU A 775 -11.22 -33.67 8.05
CA GLU A 775 -9.86 -33.94 8.55
C GLU A 775 -9.12 -32.66 9.01
N CYS A 776 -9.30 -31.54 8.30
CA CYS A 776 -8.70 -30.28 8.74
C CYS A 776 -9.35 -29.76 10.01
N VAL A 777 -10.69 -29.79 10.08
CA VAL A 777 -11.48 -29.34 11.24
C VAL A 777 -11.12 -30.15 12.49
N ASP A 778 -11.06 -31.47 12.36
CA ASP A 778 -10.70 -32.39 13.45
C ASP A 778 -9.27 -32.12 13.95
N ARG A 779 -8.28 -32.00 13.03
CA ARG A 779 -6.88 -31.69 13.38
C ARG A 779 -6.78 -30.35 14.14
N VAL A 780 -7.44 -29.27 13.68
CA VAL A 780 -7.33 -27.95 14.34
C VAL A 780 -8.07 -27.86 15.67
N GLN A 781 -9.22 -28.53 15.82
CA GLN A 781 -9.95 -28.57 17.09
C GLN A 781 -9.23 -29.45 18.13
N ALA A 782 -8.59 -30.55 17.70
CA ALA A 782 -7.74 -31.36 18.58
C ALA A 782 -6.53 -30.56 19.13
N GLU A 783 -5.86 -29.78 18.28
CA GLU A 783 -4.76 -28.89 18.71
C GLU A 783 -5.25 -27.79 19.66
N TYR A 784 -6.39 -27.14 19.40
CA TYR A 784 -6.95 -26.13 20.31
C TYR A 784 -7.28 -26.74 21.68
N LYS A 785 -7.90 -27.92 21.69
CA LYS A 785 -8.23 -28.65 22.91
C LYS A 785 -6.98 -29.02 23.71
N ALA A 786 -5.93 -29.51 23.05
CA ALA A 786 -4.65 -29.81 23.69
C ALA A 786 -3.98 -28.55 24.26
N TRP A 787 -4.04 -27.43 23.54
CA TRP A 787 -3.58 -26.11 24.02
C TRP A 787 -4.31 -25.66 25.28
N LYS A 788 -5.65 -25.66 25.26
CA LYS A 788 -6.47 -25.25 26.40
C LYS A 788 -6.37 -26.18 27.61
N GLN A 789 -6.06 -27.46 27.40
CA GLN A 789 -5.85 -28.45 28.47
C GLN A 789 -4.39 -28.52 28.98
N SER A 790 -3.49 -27.68 28.47
CA SER A 790 -2.10 -27.62 28.92
C SER A 790 -1.95 -27.03 30.34
N LYS A 791 -0.79 -27.30 30.98
CA LYS A 791 -0.48 -26.74 32.31
C LYS A 791 -0.26 -25.22 32.30
N SER A 792 0.08 -24.65 31.15
CA SER A 792 0.18 -23.21 30.90
C SER A 792 0.14 -22.98 29.39
N LEU A 793 -0.67 -22.01 28.97
CA LEU A 793 -0.86 -21.62 27.56
C LEU A 793 0.42 -21.08 26.91
N ASP A 794 1.43 -20.74 27.73
CA ASP A 794 2.75 -20.28 27.31
C ASP A 794 3.84 -21.37 27.39
N SER A 795 3.57 -22.51 28.02
CA SER A 795 4.47 -23.68 28.02
C SER A 795 4.13 -24.69 26.92
N TYR A 796 2.89 -24.68 26.44
CA TYR A 796 2.45 -25.36 25.23
C TYR A 796 1.87 -24.28 24.31
N VAL A 797 2.65 -23.80 23.35
CA VAL A 797 2.20 -22.78 22.38
C VAL A 797 1.80 -23.47 21.08
N ILE A 798 0.71 -23.03 20.46
CA ILE A 798 0.27 -23.49 19.12
C ILE A 798 1.27 -22.95 18.09
N PRO A 799 1.75 -23.75 17.11
CA PRO A 799 2.67 -23.27 16.08
C PRO A 799 2.16 -21.98 15.41
N ALA A 800 2.98 -20.92 15.39
CA ALA A 800 2.55 -19.58 15.00
C ALA A 800 1.92 -19.49 13.59
N ASP A 801 2.43 -20.28 12.65
CA ASP A 801 1.90 -20.41 11.28
C ASP A 801 0.44 -20.94 11.24
N MET A 802 0.02 -21.65 12.29
CA MET A 802 -1.25 -22.34 12.43
C MET A 802 -2.19 -21.68 13.46
N MET A 803 -1.66 -20.84 14.35
CA MET A 803 -2.33 -20.19 15.48
C MET A 803 -3.73 -19.63 15.14
N TYR A 804 -3.85 -18.78 14.12
CA TYR A 804 -5.14 -18.24 13.68
C TYR A 804 -6.14 -19.33 13.23
N LEU A 805 -5.69 -20.40 12.58
CA LEU A 805 -6.56 -21.48 12.12
C LEU A 805 -7.05 -22.34 13.28
N THR A 806 -6.17 -22.63 14.24
CA THR A 806 -6.51 -23.33 15.50
C THR A 806 -7.54 -22.55 16.32
N TYR A 807 -7.33 -21.23 16.50
CA TYR A 807 -8.31 -20.39 17.19
C TYR A 807 -9.64 -20.28 16.41
N CYS A 808 -9.60 -19.91 15.13
CA CYS A 808 -10.80 -19.72 14.30
C CYS A 808 -11.60 -21.03 14.15
N GLY A 809 -10.92 -22.18 14.03
CA GLY A 809 -11.53 -23.51 13.89
C GLY A 809 -12.30 -23.97 15.13
N GLN A 810 -11.88 -23.56 16.33
CA GLN A 810 -12.68 -23.74 17.54
C GLN A 810 -13.80 -22.69 17.65
N ILE A 811 -13.48 -21.42 17.40
CA ILE A 811 -14.44 -20.31 17.60
C ILE A 811 -15.67 -20.43 16.68
N LYS A 812 -15.53 -21.03 15.48
CA LYS A 812 -16.65 -21.43 14.60
C LYS A 812 -17.81 -22.13 15.32
N THR A 813 -17.54 -22.89 16.38
CA THR A 813 -18.54 -23.67 17.14
C THR A 813 -18.41 -23.46 18.65
N ALA A 814 -17.92 -22.29 19.09
CA ALA A 814 -17.71 -21.96 20.49
C ALA A 814 -18.97 -21.43 21.18
N SER A 815 -19.09 -21.72 22.49
CA SER A 815 -20.00 -20.98 23.37
C SER A 815 -19.41 -19.61 23.75
N LEU A 816 -20.22 -18.73 24.35
CA LEU A 816 -19.76 -17.45 24.86
C LEU A 816 -18.64 -17.60 25.90
N ASP A 817 -18.62 -18.67 26.71
CA ASP A 817 -17.53 -18.94 27.67
C ASP A 817 -16.20 -19.27 26.97
N GLU A 818 -16.25 -20.06 25.90
CA GLU A 818 -15.08 -20.42 25.10
C GLU A 818 -14.55 -19.22 24.31
N TRP A 819 -15.45 -18.40 23.78
CA TRP A 819 -15.11 -17.12 23.16
C TRP A 819 -14.47 -16.15 24.17
N SER A 820 -15.06 -16.02 25.37
CA SER A 820 -14.58 -15.14 26.44
C SER A 820 -13.22 -15.57 27.01
N PHE A 821 -12.95 -16.88 27.03
CA PHE A 821 -11.62 -17.42 27.37
C PHE A 821 -10.54 -16.91 26.40
N LEU A 822 -10.81 -16.93 25.09
CA LEU A 822 -9.87 -16.43 24.09
C LEU A 822 -9.76 -14.89 24.12
N TYR A 823 -10.86 -14.16 24.34
CA TYR A 823 -10.80 -12.70 24.54
C TYR A 823 -9.98 -12.31 25.78
N LYS A 824 -10.08 -13.06 26.88
CA LYS A 824 -9.22 -12.87 28.06
C LYS A 824 -7.73 -13.10 27.78
N ARG A 825 -7.39 -13.95 26.79
CA ARG A 825 -6.01 -14.12 26.31
C ARG A 825 -5.51 -12.90 25.53
N TYR A 826 -6.34 -12.30 24.67
CA TYR A 826 -6.01 -11.03 23.98
C TYR A 826 -5.67 -9.90 24.96
N LEU A 827 -6.42 -9.79 26.07
CA LEU A 827 -6.17 -8.79 27.10
C LEU A 827 -4.85 -9.02 27.87
N THR A 828 -4.38 -10.26 27.98
CA THR A 828 -3.25 -10.63 28.86
C THR A 828 -1.94 -10.93 28.14
N ILE A 829 -1.91 -11.17 26.83
CA ILE A 829 -0.68 -11.34 26.05
C ILE A 829 -0.04 -9.98 25.68
N ASP A 830 1.28 -9.92 25.43
CA ASP A 830 1.96 -8.72 24.90
C ASP A 830 2.23 -8.79 23.39
N THR A 831 2.56 -9.96 22.87
CA THR A 831 2.98 -10.17 21.48
C THR A 831 1.92 -9.68 20.48
N PRO A 832 2.23 -8.67 19.63
CA PRO A 832 1.26 -8.12 18.66
C PRO A 832 0.72 -9.18 17.69
N SER A 833 1.59 -10.10 17.23
CA SER A 833 1.24 -11.21 16.35
C SER A 833 0.16 -12.13 16.94
N GLU A 834 0.21 -12.43 18.23
CA GLU A 834 -0.83 -13.24 18.90
C GLU A 834 -2.12 -12.43 19.07
N LYS A 835 -2.05 -11.15 19.44
CA LYS A 835 -3.24 -10.28 19.55
C LYS A 835 -4.02 -10.17 18.25
N ILE A 836 -3.35 -9.93 17.13
CA ILE A 836 -3.99 -9.81 15.81
C ILE A 836 -4.58 -11.17 15.38
N ASN A 837 -3.89 -12.29 15.63
CA ASN A 837 -4.44 -13.62 15.37
C ASN A 837 -5.70 -13.90 16.20
N ILE A 838 -5.75 -13.46 17.47
CA ILE A 838 -6.94 -13.61 18.33
C ILE A 838 -8.10 -12.73 17.84
N LEU A 839 -7.91 -11.42 17.63
CA LEU A 839 -8.99 -10.53 17.18
C LEU A 839 -9.66 -11.05 15.89
N ARG A 840 -8.86 -11.54 14.95
CA ARG A 840 -9.34 -12.17 13.71
C ARG A 840 -10.09 -13.48 13.93
N ALA A 841 -9.72 -14.26 14.94
CA ALA A 841 -10.35 -15.54 15.24
C ALA A 841 -11.64 -15.39 16.04
N LEU A 842 -11.74 -14.39 16.91
CA LEU A 842 -12.97 -14.06 17.65
C LEU A 842 -14.15 -13.72 16.72
N GLY A 843 -13.87 -13.14 15.54
CA GLY A 843 -14.86 -12.90 14.49
C GLY A 843 -15.33 -14.15 13.73
N CYS A 844 -14.72 -15.33 13.94
CA CYS A 844 -15.11 -16.57 13.27
C CYS A 844 -16.36 -17.26 13.87
N SER A 845 -16.98 -16.69 14.91
CA SER A 845 -18.16 -17.29 15.55
C SER A 845 -19.35 -17.39 14.60
N LYS A 846 -20.13 -18.46 14.68
CA LYS A 846 -21.38 -18.62 13.94
C LYS A 846 -22.62 -18.10 14.68
N ASP A 847 -22.47 -17.62 15.91
CA ASP A 847 -23.57 -17.02 16.68
C ASP A 847 -23.60 -15.48 16.48
N PRO A 848 -24.63 -14.92 15.81
CA PRO A 848 -24.76 -13.48 15.62
C PRO A 848 -24.80 -12.68 16.93
N SER A 849 -25.21 -13.29 18.05
CA SER A 849 -25.24 -12.67 19.38
C SER A 849 -23.82 -12.39 19.88
N ILE A 850 -22.91 -13.35 19.70
CA ILE A 850 -21.49 -13.21 20.04
C ILE A 850 -20.82 -12.17 19.12
N LEU A 851 -21.16 -12.14 17.84
CA LEU A 851 -20.62 -11.16 16.89
C LEU A 851 -21.09 -9.73 17.20
N ASN A 852 -22.37 -9.53 17.58
CA ASN A 852 -22.85 -8.23 18.08
C ASN A 852 -22.12 -7.82 19.36
N HIS A 853 -21.94 -8.74 20.31
CA HIS A 853 -21.19 -8.46 21.55
C HIS A 853 -19.74 -8.04 21.26
N PHE A 854 -19.08 -8.66 20.29
CA PHE A 854 -17.72 -8.28 19.89
C PHE A 854 -17.65 -6.88 19.26
N LEU A 855 -18.63 -6.50 18.42
CA LEU A 855 -18.72 -5.12 17.92
C LEU A 855 -18.90 -4.13 19.07
N SER A 856 -19.77 -4.41 20.06
CA SER A 856 -19.95 -3.51 21.19
C SER A 856 -18.72 -3.43 22.12
N LEU A 857 -17.98 -4.51 22.32
CA LEU A 857 -16.69 -4.45 23.02
C LEU A 857 -15.64 -3.62 22.28
N ALA A 858 -15.67 -3.62 20.94
CA ALA A 858 -14.73 -2.89 20.11
C ALA A 858 -15.09 -1.40 19.92
N PHE A 859 -16.38 -1.07 19.75
CA PHE A 859 -16.84 0.27 19.38
C PHE A 859 -17.73 0.96 20.43
N ASP A 860 -18.38 0.23 21.35
CA ASP A 860 -19.37 0.78 22.30
C ASP A 860 -18.89 0.90 23.74
N SER A 861 -17.84 0.17 24.14
CA SER A 861 -17.30 0.22 25.50
C SER A 861 -16.61 1.57 25.79
N PRO A 862 -16.86 2.22 26.95
CA PRO A 862 -16.07 3.37 27.39
C PRO A 862 -14.64 2.94 27.77
N ASP A 863 -14.51 1.81 28.47
CA ASP A 863 -13.24 1.20 28.89
C ASP A 863 -12.62 0.32 27.77
N ARG A 864 -12.75 0.76 26.51
CA ARG A 864 -12.39 0.00 25.30
C ARG A 864 -10.94 -0.48 25.30
N GLN A 865 -10.77 -1.80 25.30
CA GLN A 865 -9.46 -2.47 25.28
C GLN A 865 -8.92 -2.75 23.86
N VAL A 866 -9.72 -2.51 22.81
CA VAL A 866 -9.30 -2.65 21.41
C VAL A 866 -8.83 -1.30 20.88
N ARG A 867 -7.51 -1.16 20.62
CA ARG A 867 -6.90 0.08 20.11
C ARG A 867 -7.55 0.51 18.78
N THR A 868 -7.59 1.82 18.50
CA THR A 868 -8.32 2.39 17.35
C THR A 868 -7.82 1.86 16.00
N GLN A 869 -6.51 1.58 15.91
CA GLN A 869 -5.83 0.93 14.78
C GLN A 869 -6.24 -0.54 14.53
N ASP A 870 -6.91 -1.20 15.47
CA ASP A 870 -7.31 -2.62 15.40
C ASP A 870 -8.80 -2.84 15.14
N LEU A 871 -9.62 -1.78 15.20
CA LEU A 871 -11.06 -1.87 14.98
C LEU A 871 -11.42 -2.30 13.55
N ALA A 872 -10.59 -1.94 12.56
CA ALA A 872 -10.74 -2.42 11.20
C ALA A 872 -10.52 -3.94 11.08
N THR A 873 -9.58 -4.50 11.87
CA THR A 873 -9.39 -5.96 11.98
C THR A 873 -10.64 -6.64 12.54
N VAL A 874 -11.25 -6.06 13.58
CA VAL A 874 -12.50 -6.56 14.18
C VAL A 874 -13.63 -6.51 13.15
N PHE A 875 -13.93 -5.33 12.59
CA PHE A 875 -15.03 -5.15 11.64
C PHE A 875 -14.88 -6.06 10.42
N ALA A 876 -13.69 -6.12 9.81
CA ALA A 876 -13.44 -6.99 8.66
C ALA A 876 -13.51 -8.50 9.01
N SER A 877 -13.20 -8.91 10.25
CA SER A 877 -13.34 -10.31 10.67
C SER A 877 -14.80 -10.76 10.77
N ILE A 878 -15.71 -9.83 11.11
CA ILE A 878 -17.15 -10.07 11.24
C ILE A 878 -17.85 -9.88 9.89
N ALA A 879 -17.49 -8.84 9.12
CA ALA A 879 -18.11 -8.54 7.84
C ALA A 879 -17.90 -9.62 6.77
N HIS A 880 -16.78 -10.34 6.78
CA HIS A 880 -16.50 -11.42 5.81
C HIS A 880 -17.13 -12.78 6.18
N ASN A 881 -17.50 -12.95 7.46
CA ASN A 881 -18.16 -14.15 7.99
C ASN A 881 -19.60 -14.21 7.43
N PRO A 882 -20.06 -15.31 6.81
CA PRO A 882 -21.41 -15.41 6.25
C PRO A 882 -22.51 -15.10 7.27
N GLU A 883 -22.36 -15.59 8.50
CA GLU A 883 -23.26 -15.34 9.62
C GLU A 883 -23.06 -13.94 10.27
N GLY A 884 -21.93 -13.27 9.99
CA GLY A 884 -21.58 -11.96 10.52
C GLY A 884 -21.85 -10.77 9.58
N TYR A 885 -22.03 -11.01 8.29
CA TYR A 885 -22.22 -9.96 7.29
C TYR A 885 -23.40 -9.01 7.62
N GLU A 886 -24.59 -9.56 7.90
CA GLU A 886 -25.77 -8.74 8.27
C GLU A 886 -25.58 -8.00 9.60
N VAL A 887 -24.83 -8.58 10.54
CA VAL A 887 -24.47 -7.95 11.82
C VAL A 887 -23.58 -6.73 11.57
N ALA A 888 -22.53 -6.88 10.76
CA ALA A 888 -21.63 -5.79 10.40
C ALA A 888 -22.32 -4.70 9.55
N LYS A 889 -23.12 -5.09 8.55
CA LYS A 889 -23.90 -4.18 7.69
C LYS A 889 -24.84 -3.31 8.54
N LYS A 890 -25.66 -3.95 9.38
CA LYS A 890 -26.61 -3.26 10.26
C LYS A 890 -25.91 -2.33 11.26
N TYR A 891 -24.80 -2.77 11.87
CA TYR A 891 -24.04 -1.93 12.79
C TYR A 891 -23.48 -0.69 12.09
N LEU A 892 -22.82 -0.86 10.93
CA LEU A 892 -22.27 0.24 10.14
C LEU A 892 -23.36 1.25 9.75
N TYR A 893 -24.44 0.77 9.13
CA TYR A 893 -25.53 1.63 8.62
C TYR A 893 -26.26 2.40 9.74
N THR A 894 -26.25 1.87 10.97
CA THR A 894 -26.85 2.54 12.15
C THR A 894 -25.88 3.52 12.83
N ASN A 895 -24.57 3.28 12.78
CA ASN A 895 -23.57 3.99 13.59
C ASN A 895 -22.58 4.86 12.76
N VAL A 896 -22.91 5.21 11.51
CA VAL A 896 -22.02 5.98 10.62
C VAL A 896 -21.47 7.24 11.29
N ASP A 897 -22.32 8.05 11.94
CA ASP A 897 -21.90 9.26 12.64
C ASP A 897 -20.90 8.99 13.76
N LYS A 898 -21.20 8.01 14.62
CA LYS A 898 -20.32 7.59 15.71
C LYS A 898 -18.97 7.06 15.21
N ILE A 899 -18.97 6.34 14.10
CA ILE A 899 -17.72 5.82 13.49
C ILE A 899 -16.89 6.98 12.93
N TYR A 900 -17.51 8.03 12.38
CA TYR A 900 -16.79 9.23 11.96
C TYR A 900 -16.12 9.93 13.14
N ASP A 901 -16.87 10.19 14.20
CA ASP A 901 -16.40 10.92 15.38
C ASP A 901 -15.20 10.22 16.07
N LEU A 902 -15.12 8.89 15.97
CA LEU A 902 -14.02 8.07 16.48
C LEU A 902 -12.71 8.16 15.66
N TYR A 903 -12.79 8.58 14.39
CA TYR A 903 -11.65 8.70 13.47
C TYR A 903 -11.34 10.14 13.04
N GLY A 904 -12.22 11.09 13.38
CA GLY A 904 -12.10 12.51 13.05
C GLY A 904 -12.52 12.86 11.63
N PRO A 905 -12.70 14.16 11.32
CA PRO A 905 -13.30 14.64 10.06
C PRO A 905 -12.41 14.52 8.83
N LYS A 906 -11.37 13.70 8.96
CA LYS A 906 -10.20 13.67 8.11
C LYS A 906 -9.82 12.23 7.66
N ASN A 907 -10.71 11.24 7.83
CA ASN A 907 -10.38 9.82 7.66
C ASN A 907 -11.31 9.05 6.70
N GLN A 908 -10.70 8.25 5.81
CA GLN A 908 -11.37 7.41 4.81
C GLN A 908 -12.05 6.15 5.39
N GLN A 909 -11.93 5.89 6.71
CA GLN A 909 -12.25 4.59 7.31
C GLN A 909 -13.71 4.13 7.14
N ILE A 910 -14.67 5.05 7.06
CA ILE A 910 -16.08 4.72 6.74
C ILE A 910 -16.19 4.13 5.33
N VAL A 911 -15.52 4.73 4.34
CA VAL A 911 -15.50 4.18 2.98
C VAL A 911 -14.77 2.84 2.97
N LYS A 912 -13.63 2.71 3.67
CA LYS A 912 -12.94 1.41 3.86
C LYS A 912 -13.86 0.33 4.47
N TYR A 913 -14.83 0.69 5.34
CA TYR A 913 -15.87 -0.22 5.86
C TYR A 913 -17.01 -0.50 4.85
N LEU A 914 -17.50 0.53 4.15
CA LEU A 914 -18.47 0.38 3.06
C LEU A 914 -17.93 -0.53 1.93
N SER A 915 -16.63 -0.49 1.64
CA SER A 915 -15.95 -1.43 0.73
C SER A 915 -16.08 -2.89 1.19
N GLN A 916 -16.01 -3.18 2.50
CA GLN A 916 -16.16 -4.56 3.00
C GLN A 916 -17.58 -5.09 2.77
N ILE A 917 -18.60 -4.24 2.94
CA ILE A 917 -20.00 -4.61 2.69
C ILE A 917 -20.26 -4.74 1.18
N SER A 918 -19.93 -3.71 0.39
CA SER A 918 -20.17 -3.67 -1.06
C SER A 918 -19.51 -4.82 -1.82
N SER A 919 -18.34 -5.29 -1.39
CA SER A 919 -17.66 -6.46 -1.99
C SER A 919 -18.45 -7.76 -1.96
N GLN A 920 -19.52 -7.82 -1.16
CA GLN A 920 -20.35 -9.02 -0.93
C GLN A 920 -21.81 -8.84 -1.37
N ILE A 921 -22.19 -7.66 -1.87
CA ILE A 921 -23.52 -7.40 -2.43
C ILE A 921 -23.70 -8.20 -3.72
N VAL A 922 -24.82 -8.91 -3.84
CA VAL A 922 -25.13 -9.79 -4.99
C VAL A 922 -26.57 -9.68 -5.51
N ASN A 923 -27.39 -8.80 -4.94
CA ASN A 923 -28.78 -8.54 -5.39
C ASN A 923 -29.13 -7.04 -5.35
N GLU A 924 -30.21 -6.67 -6.06
CA GLU A 924 -30.63 -5.28 -6.24
C GLU A 924 -31.11 -4.59 -4.95
N ASP A 925 -31.66 -5.36 -4.00
CA ASP A 925 -32.19 -4.82 -2.75
C ASP A 925 -31.05 -4.32 -1.84
N GLU A 926 -29.98 -5.10 -1.73
CA GLU A 926 -28.76 -4.69 -1.02
C GLU A 926 -28.03 -3.53 -1.71
N LEU A 927 -28.00 -3.50 -3.05
CA LEU A 927 -27.43 -2.36 -3.78
C LEU A 927 -28.24 -1.08 -3.53
N ARG A 928 -29.58 -1.19 -3.41
CA ARG A 928 -30.43 -0.06 -3.04
C ARG A 928 -30.15 0.40 -1.60
N GLU A 929 -30.11 -0.51 -0.62
CA GLU A 929 -29.73 -0.20 0.78
C GLU A 929 -28.37 0.53 0.85
N PHE A 930 -27.39 0.06 0.09
CA PHE A 930 -26.05 0.66 0.02
C PHE A 930 -26.08 2.09 -0.55
N ASN A 931 -26.82 2.32 -1.64
CA ASN A 931 -26.95 3.66 -2.23
C ASN A 931 -27.71 4.63 -1.32
N GLU A 932 -28.80 4.19 -0.67
CA GLU A 932 -29.54 5.01 0.30
C GLU A 932 -28.65 5.48 1.46
N ILE A 933 -27.82 4.57 2.02
CA ILE A 933 -26.89 4.91 3.11
C ILE A 933 -25.75 5.81 2.63
N LYS A 934 -25.22 5.56 1.43
CA LYS A 934 -24.20 6.41 0.79
C LYS A 934 -24.74 7.83 0.60
N GLU A 935 -25.87 8.00 -0.07
CA GLU A 935 -26.46 9.31 -0.40
C GLU A 935 -26.80 10.11 0.85
N LYS A 936 -27.40 9.46 1.87
CA LYS A 936 -27.69 10.06 3.18
C LYS A 936 -26.46 10.68 3.86
N HIS A 937 -25.27 10.12 3.64
CA HIS A 937 -24.04 10.50 4.35
C HIS A 937 -22.96 11.12 3.45
N TYR A 938 -23.24 11.30 2.15
CA TYR A 938 -22.24 11.65 1.15
C TYR A 938 -21.51 12.97 1.46
N GLU A 939 -22.25 14.07 1.53
CA GLU A 939 -21.71 15.43 1.75
C GLU A 939 -20.89 15.53 3.04
N LYS A 940 -21.41 14.93 4.13
CA LYS A 940 -20.83 15.02 5.46
C LYS A 940 -19.55 14.18 5.58
N TYR A 941 -19.54 12.97 5.02
CA TYR A 941 -18.57 11.93 5.37
C TYR A 941 -17.82 11.27 4.21
N LEU A 942 -18.36 11.24 2.99
CA LEU A 942 -17.85 10.39 1.89
C LEU A 942 -17.26 11.20 0.71
N LYS A 943 -17.70 12.46 0.54
CA LYS A 943 -17.26 13.43 -0.49
C LYS A 943 -15.74 13.63 -0.57
N GLN A 944 -15.04 13.38 0.54
CA GLN A 944 -13.59 13.53 0.71
C GLN A 944 -12.76 12.32 0.20
N SER A 945 -13.42 11.26 -0.26
CA SER A 945 -12.78 9.96 -0.56
C SER A 945 -13.32 9.37 -1.87
N GLN A 946 -13.47 10.23 -2.88
CA GLN A 946 -14.23 9.94 -4.11
C GLN A 946 -13.70 8.73 -4.88
N ILE A 947 -12.38 8.58 -4.99
CA ILE A 947 -11.77 7.45 -5.71
C ILE A 947 -12.18 6.12 -5.05
N LEU A 948 -11.93 6.00 -3.73
CA LEU A 948 -12.26 4.79 -2.97
C LEU A 948 -13.78 4.53 -2.91
N LEU A 949 -14.61 5.58 -2.92
CA LEU A 949 -16.07 5.46 -2.93
C LEU A 949 -16.57 4.93 -4.27
N GLN A 950 -16.11 5.47 -5.40
CA GLN A 950 -16.51 4.98 -6.74
C GLN A 950 -16.08 3.53 -6.96
N GLN A 951 -14.92 3.12 -6.44
CA GLN A 951 -14.50 1.71 -6.46
C GLN A 951 -15.43 0.81 -5.63
N ALA A 952 -15.95 1.31 -4.50
CA ALA A 952 -16.98 0.63 -3.71
C ALA A 952 -18.37 0.63 -4.38
N GLU A 953 -18.66 1.55 -5.30
CA GLU A 953 -19.89 1.56 -6.12
C GLU A 953 -19.82 0.59 -7.31
N GLU A 954 -18.67 0.48 -7.99
CA GLU A 954 -18.49 -0.44 -9.13
C GLU A 954 -18.47 -1.91 -8.69
N THR A 955 -17.97 -2.22 -7.50
CA THR A 955 -17.81 -3.61 -7.05
C THR A 955 -19.13 -4.40 -6.95
N PRO A 956 -20.23 -3.88 -6.35
CA PRO A 956 -21.56 -4.48 -6.44
C PRO A 956 -22.05 -4.69 -7.87
N GLN A 957 -21.72 -3.79 -8.80
CA GLN A 957 -22.18 -3.85 -10.18
C GLN A 957 -21.50 -5.01 -10.94
N ILE A 958 -20.23 -5.28 -10.65
CA ILE A 958 -19.50 -6.48 -11.14
C ILE A 958 -20.19 -7.75 -10.62
N ASN A 959 -20.47 -7.80 -9.32
CA ASN A 959 -21.12 -8.95 -8.69
C ASN A 959 -22.51 -9.23 -9.29
N LEU A 960 -23.30 -8.18 -9.53
CA LEU A 960 -24.62 -8.27 -10.16
C LEU A 960 -24.55 -8.69 -11.63
N GLN A 961 -23.65 -8.11 -12.44
CA GLN A 961 -23.45 -8.52 -13.82
C GLN A 961 -23.07 -10.01 -13.89
N TRP A 962 -22.19 -10.47 -12.99
CA TRP A 962 -21.84 -11.87 -12.88
C TRP A 962 -23.04 -12.75 -12.48
N HIS A 963 -23.81 -12.35 -11.47
CA HIS A 963 -24.96 -13.14 -11.00
C HIS A 963 -26.07 -13.24 -12.06
N ARG A 964 -26.29 -12.17 -12.84
CA ARG A 964 -27.27 -12.15 -13.94
C ARG A 964 -26.87 -13.05 -15.12
N HIS A 965 -25.57 -13.16 -15.43
CA HIS A 965 -25.09 -13.87 -16.62
C HIS A 965 -24.59 -15.30 -16.36
N ASN A 966 -23.99 -15.57 -15.19
CA ASN A 966 -23.24 -16.80 -14.94
C ASN A 966 -23.85 -17.71 -13.86
N PHE A 967 -24.64 -17.19 -12.92
CA PHE A 967 -25.03 -17.94 -11.72
C PHE A 967 -25.71 -19.29 -12.02
N GLU A 968 -26.72 -19.30 -12.89
CA GLU A 968 -27.46 -20.53 -13.26
C GLU A 968 -26.55 -21.57 -13.92
N LEU A 969 -25.71 -21.15 -14.88
CA LEU A 969 -24.77 -22.02 -15.58
C LEU A 969 -23.70 -22.57 -14.63
N VAL A 970 -23.19 -21.74 -13.72
CA VAL A 970 -22.20 -22.15 -12.71
C VAL A 970 -22.83 -23.09 -11.68
N SER A 971 -24.09 -22.87 -11.29
CA SER A 971 -24.83 -23.77 -10.39
C SER A 971 -25.02 -25.15 -11.02
N GLN A 972 -25.45 -25.23 -12.28
CA GLN A 972 -25.59 -26.47 -13.04
C GLN A 972 -24.25 -27.21 -13.18
N LEU A 973 -23.18 -26.51 -13.59
CA LEU A 973 -21.85 -27.11 -13.73
C LEU A 973 -21.26 -27.58 -12.39
N LEU A 974 -21.62 -26.96 -11.27
CA LEU A 974 -21.20 -27.40 -9.93
C LEU A 974 -22.00 -28.61 -9.44
N ASP A 975 -23.30 -28.67 -9.69
CA ASP A 975 -24.13 -29.85 -9.40
C ASP A 975 -23.67 -31.08 -10.20
N GLU A 976 -23.39 -30.91 -11.50
CA GLU A 976 -22.80 -31.97 -12.34
C GLU A 976 -21.44 -32.46 -11.81
N ARG A 977 -20.59 -31.54 -11.30
CA ARG A 977 -19.19 -31.82 -10.96
C ARG A 977 -18.92 -32.11 -9.48
N GLN A 978 -19.88 -31.92 -8.58
CA GLN A 978 -19.69 -32.23 -7.14
C GLN A 978 -19.36 -33.71 -6.88
N TYR A 979 -19.73 -34.60 -7.80
CA TYR A 979 -19.43 -36.04 -7.78
C TYR A 979 -18.30 -36.47 -8.74
N GLN A 980 -17.68 -35.53 -9.49
CA GLN A 980 -16.72 -35.84 -10.56
C GLN A 980 -15.29 -35.36 -10.25
N VAL A 981 -14.50 -36.20 -9.58
CA VAL A 981 -13.03 -36.15 -9.61
C VAL A 981 -12.53 -37.61 -9.76
N PRO A 982 -11.45 -37.88 -10.51
CA PRO A 982 -10.99 -39.25 -10.73
C PRO A 982 -10.66 -39.99 -9.42
N LYS A 983 -10.84 -41.31 -9.45
CA LYS A 983 -10.12 -42.19 -8.50
C LYS A 983 -8.62 -42.03 -8.77
N ALA A 984 -7.83 -42.03 -7.71
CA ALA A 984 -6.39 -42.20 -7.85
C ALA A 984 -6.10 -43.65 -8.28
N ASP A 985 -5.32 -43.80 -9.35
CA ASP A 985 -4.62 -45.03 -9.73
C ASP A 985 -3.23 -45.07 -9.08
#